data_AF-A4CY58-F1
#
_entry.id   AF-A4CY58-F1
#
_cell.length_a   1.000
_cell.length_b   1.000
_cell.length_c   1.000
_cell.angle_alpha   90.00
_cell.angle_beta   90.00
_cell.angle_gamma   90.00
#
_symmetry.space_group_name_H-M   'P 1'
#
loop_
_entity.id
_entity.type
_entity.pdbx_description
1 polymer ?
#
loop_
_entity_poly.entity_id
_entity_poly.type
_entity_poly.pdbx_seq_one_letter_code
_entity_poly.pdbx_strand_id
1 'polypeptide(L)'
;MQIIHNADLSIHIVSASRFAPEDFAQKSLLGRCLTRPEHKSYESTIRCGNHESLAITYNTAIESSSPTTVLVFCHDDVDLGPEHLGSQLQKALARFDVVGVCGNQRHQRGQVAWWLDPTSGQWDHAYLSGAIRHGSLGSAVPTVFGPTPMPVESLDGVFIAARADTLQRSGVRFDPRFAFHHYDLDFCRSALQAGLCLGTWPFPLIHASGGMAAGALWDRSVQAYLGKWSEPQTLFRSARALEKAQAWPEAEQLYRQLLQLTPNHGPAQLQLANVLHRQNRPLEAIRSLDALLQTTDSSCSNGLRARAQTNRGALRQLQGDLDGAVADHSEALRLEPSLTIAGDNLLALALQLRSLGFTRQALEALRVILRATPQRPDLLLQLGSTLMELGRVEAAVPCFRRLLRQRPELPEGHYQLGQALAALGHTEAGLHALNTAHTLAPEATDVLTSLEWHRLSLCDWDDYDRRAARMLRQLQRYAESSDGPLVAPLTASLFALPPALHRRLGERWSEPTRARIAGRHLPPPPRLNSQRLRIGYLSADFRDHAMGHLIHGVFSKHDRRRFEVFAYSLSDISDAVSAAIRKGVDHFKIVAADSSEAIAQQIRADGIDVLIDLMGHTHHGRPDVLARRPAPLQLHYLGYPGSLGADWIDGLIADTWLIPPEHDSHYRETVHRLPWAFVSSSSLKECSDAAQPALTRNDIGLPEDAVVFACFHRAEKITPMRFHCWLEILQQVPDALLWIINDQPLVEERLRKKARAAGLGPQRLVFSPKLESALFSQACSLADLLLDTSPYSSGATAVTALAAGLPLLSCPGENFASRMGASLCAATGLNELICSTPEAYQQKAIALGRQPAELRRLRRHLLDQQHNLPLFNTAAWVGHLEGLLEQLVH
;
A
#
# COMPACT_ATOMS: atom_id res chain seq x y z
N MET A 1 59.31 -31.00 -71.04
CA MET A 1 58.02 -30.33 -70.75
C MET A 1 57.48 -30.99 -69.49
N GLN A 2 57.24 -30.19 -68.45
CA GLN A 2 57.37 -30.56 -67.03
C GLN A 2 56.48 -31.72 -66.56
N ILE A 3 57.11 -32.63 -65.82
CA ILE A 3 56.52 -33.62 -64.92
C ILE A 3 55.86 -32.85 -63.77
N ILE A 4 54.53 -32.88 -63.68
CA ILE A 4 53.82 -32.47 -62.47
C ILE A 4 53.72 -33.73 -61.60
N HIS A 5 54.52 -33.80 -60.54
CA HIS A 5 54.29 -34.75 -59.46
C HIS A 5 52.88 -34.55 -58.90
N ASN A 6 52.10 -35.63 -58.78
CA ASN A 6 50.92 -35.65 -57.92
C ASN A 6 51.38 -35.25 -56.52
N ALA A 7 51.00 -34.04 -56.08
CA ALA A 7 51.07 -33.70 -54.67
C ALA A 7 50.10 -34.63 -53.96
N ASP A 8 50.60 -35.56 -53.14
CA ASP A 8 49.77 -36.46 -52.35
C ASP A 8 48.79 -35.62 -51.52
N LEU A 9 47.50 -35.80 -51.78
CA LEU A 9 46.44 -35.15 -51.02
C LEU A 9 46.56 -35.61 -49.56
N SER A 10 46.80 -34.69 -48.63
CA SER A 10 46.80 -35.00 -47.20
C SER A 10 45.37 -35.30 -46.77
N ILE A 11 45.08 -36.57 -46.45
CA ILE A 11 43.76 -37.03 -46.02
C ILE A 11 43.80 -37.39 -44.55
N HIS A 12 42.82 -36.89 -43.80
CA HIS A 12 42.60 -37.21 -42.40
C HIS A 12 41.23 -37.84 -42.19
N ILE A 13 41.21 -39.12 -41.83
CA ILE A 13 40.00 -39.86 -41.49
C ILE A 13 39.65 -39.62 -40.02
N VAL A 14 38.43 -39.17 -39.76
CA VAL A 14 37.96 -38.83 -38.42
C VAL A 14 36.69 -39.62 -38.14
N SER A 15 36.69 -40.40 -37.06
CA SER A 15 35.57 -41.25 -36.68
C SER A 15 35.50 -41.45 -35.17
N ALA A 16 34.33 -41.85 -34.67
CA ALA A 16 34.19 -42.39 -33.33
C ALA A 16 33.63 -43.81 -33.41
N SER A 17 34.09 -44.67 -32.50
CA SER A 17 33.72 -46.08 -32.48
C SER A 17 33.25 -46.51 -31.10
N ARG A 18 32.25 -47.40 -31.08
CA ARG A 18 31.79 -48.08 -29.87
C ARG A 18 32.77 -49.15 -29.37
N PHE A 19 33.70 -49.60 -30.21
CA PHE A 19 34.69 -50.59 -29.83
C PHE A 19 35.80 -49.98 -28.98
N ALA A 20 36.41 -50.80 -28.12
CA ALA A 20 37.65 -50.43 -27.43
C ALA A 20 38.80 -50.29 -28.43
N PRO A 21 39.86 -49.50 -28.13
CA PRO A 21 41.00 -49.30 -29.04
C PRO A 21 41.62 -50.60 -29.56
N GLU A 22 41.79 -51.59 -28.68
CA GLU A 22 42.34 -52.92 -28.99
C GLU A 22 41.46 -53.74 -29.96
N ASP A 23 40.16 -53.47 -29.97
CA ASP A 23 39.16 -54.21 -30.73
C ASP A 23 38.84 -53.55 -32.08
N PHE A 24 39.04 -52.23 -32.20
CA PHE A 24 38.61 -51.44 -33.36
C PHE A 24 39.16 -52.00 -34.68
N ALA A 25 40.48 -52.24 -34.74
CA ALA A 25 41.14 -52.72 -35.96
C ALA A 25 40.63 -54.09 -36.45
N GLN A 26 40.08 -54.91 -35.57
CA GLN A 26 39.60 -56.26 -35.91
C GLN A 26 38.08 -56.34 -36.06
N LYS A 27 37.32 -55.58 -35.26
CA LYS A 27 35.86 -55.70 -35.16
C LYS A 27 35.10 -54.68 -35.99
N SER A 28 35.61 -53.46 -36.15
CA SER A 28 34.93 -52.45 -36.97
C SER A 28 35.23 -52.64 -38.45
N LEU A 29 34.33 -52.19 -39.33
CA LEU A 29 34.58 -52.28 -40.77
C LEU A 29 35.64 -51.26 -41.19
N LEU A 30 35.60 -50.06 -40.61
CA LEU A 30 36.57 -49.00 -40.86
C LEU A 30 37.97 -49.39 -40.36
N GLY A 31 38.06 -49.99 -39.17
CA GLY A 31 39.32 -50.43 -38.58
C GLY A 31 40.01 -51.48 -39.43
N ARG A 32 39.26 -52.47 -39.93
CA ARG A 32 39.79 -53.44 -40.90
C ARG A 32 40.20 -52.79 -42.22
N CYS A 33 39.41 -51.82 -42.70
CA CYS A 33 39.71 -51.05 -43.91
C CYS A 33 41.06 -50.29 -43.79
N LEU A 34 41.28 -49.59 -42.67
CA LEU A 34 42.49 -48.79 -42.44
C LEU A 34 43.78 -49.61 -42.28
N THR A 35 43.69 -50.92 -42.01
CA THR A 35 44.89 -51.79 -41.98
C THR A 35 45.44 -52.14 -43.36
N ARG A 36 44.67 -51.93 -44.42
CA ARG A 36 45.07 -52.28 -45.79
C ARG A 36 46.18 -51.36 -46.30
N PRO A 37 47.17 -51.87 -47.08
CA PRO A 37 48.31 -51.08 -47.53
C PRO A 37 47.96 -49.75 -48.21
N GLU A 38 46.87 -49.73 -48.99
CA GLU A 38 46.38 -48.57 -49.73
C GLU A 38 45.87 -47.41 -48.85
N HIS A 39 45.52 -47.68 -47.59
CA HIS A 39 44.97 -46.71 -46.64
C HIS A 39 45.96 -46.33 -45.53
N LYS A 40 47.12 -46.99 -45.44
CA LYS A 40 48.15 -46.74 -44.41
C LYS A 40 48.75 -45.34 -44.46
N SER A 41 48.65 -44.66 -45.60
CA SER A 41 49.15 -43.28 -45.78
C SER A 41 48.20 -42.21 -45.24
N TYR A 42 46.97 -42.58 -44.85
CA TYR A 42 46.00 -41.62 -44.31
C TYR A 42 46.21 -41.41 -42.82
N GLU A 43 46.23 -40.15 -42.39
CA GLU A 43 46.14 -39.83 -40.98
C GLU A 43 44.76 -40.24 -40.46
N SER A 44 44.66 -40.75 -39.23
CA SER A 44 43.36 -41.09 -38.66
C SER A 44 43.24 -40.70 -37.18
N THR A 45 42.12 -40.06 -36.85
CA THR A 45 41.70 -39.79 -35.47
C THR A 45 40.46 -40.61 -35.16
N ILE A 46 40.66 -41.70 -34.41
CA ILE A 46 39.58 -42.59 -33.99
C ILE A 46 39.36 -42.45 -32.48
N ARG A 47 38.17 -41.99 -32.08
CA ARG A 47 37.76 -41.93 -30.66
C ARG A 47 36.97 -43.17 -30.29
N CYS A 48 37.62 -44.10 -29.59
CA CYS A 48 37.03 -45.36 -29.16
C CYS A 48 36.23 -45.25 -27.85
N GLY A 49 35.33 -46.21 -27.61
CA GLY A 49 34.53 -46.31 -26.38
C GLY A 49 33.35 -45.34 -26.26
N ASN A 50 33.01 -44.58 -27.31
CA ASN A 50 31.96 -43.54 -27.30
C ASN A 50 32.08 -42.54 -26.13
N HIS A 51 33.29 -42.28 -25.63
CA HIS A 51 33.52 -41.35 -24.51
C HIS A 51 33.28 -39.87 -24.88
N GLU A 52 33.28 -39.55 -26.17
CA GLU A 52 33.11 -38.21 -26.73
C GLU A 52 32.16 -38.28 -27.94
N SER A 53 31.36 -37.23 -28.19
CA SER A 53 30.40 -37.22 -29.29
C SER A 53 31.08 -37.04 -30.65
N LEU A 54 30.42 -37.45 -31.74
CA LEU A 54 30.91 -37.25 -33.10
C LEU A 54 31.13 -35.76 -33.39
N ALA A 55 30.18 -34.91 -33.01
CA ALA A 55 30.26 -33.47 -33.23
C ALA A 55 31.51 -32.83 -32.59
N ILE A 56 31.84 -33.19 -31.35
CA ILE A 56 33.04 -32.68 -30.66
C ILE A 56 34.32 -33.22 -31.32
N THR A 57 34.33 -34.52 -31.63
CA THR A 57 35.46 -35.17 -32.31
C THR A 57 35.75 -34.52 -33.66
N TYR A 58 34.71 -34.27 -34.46
CA TYR A 58 34.81 -33.65 -35.77
C TYR A 58 35.26 -32.21 -35.68
N ASN A 59 34.71 -31.40 -34.76
CA ASN A 59 35.13 -30.02 -34.58
C ASN A 59 36.59 -29.90 -34.13
N THR A 60 37.03 -30.78 -33.23
CA THR A 60 38.43 -30.83 -32.79
C THR A 60 39.35 -31.06 -33.99
N ALA A 61 38.97 -31.98 -34.89
CA ALA A 61 39.73 -32.22 -36.12
C ALA A 61 39.68 -31.04 -37.09
N ILE A 62 38.54 -30.35 -37.23
CA ILE A 62 38.45 -29.12 -38.03
C ILE A 62 39.42 -28.06 -37.49
N GLU A 63 39.55 -27.92 -36.18
CA GLU A 63 40.40 -26.91 -35.54
C GLU A 63 41.89 -27.27 -35.58
N SER A 64 42.24 -28.54 -35.43
CA SER A 64 43.63 -28.97 -35.33
C SER A 64 44.30 -29.24 -36.69
N SER A 65 43.54 -29.39 -37.77
CA SER A 65 44.08 -29.80 -39.07
C SER A 65 44.71 -28.66 -39.85
N SER A 66 45.78 -28.95 -40.60
CA SER A 66 46.37 -28.02 -41.55
C SER A 66 45.35 -27.62 -42.64
N PRO A 67 45.31 -26.35 -43.11
CA PRO A 67 44.38 -25.89 -44.15
C PRO A 67 44.36 -26.74 -45.42
N THR A 68 45.49 -27.35 -45.80
CA THR A 68 45.60 -28.18 -47.01
C THR A 68 45.04 -29.60 -46.86
N THR A 69 44.60 -29.97 -45.65
CA THR A 69 44.09 -31.30 -45.32
C THR A 69 42.66 -31.47 -45.79
N VAL A 70 42.36 -32.64 -46.38
CA VAL A 70 40.98 -33.08 -46.61
C VAL A 70 40.55 -33.92 -45.42
N LEU A 71 39.53 -33.43 -44.72
CA LEU A 71 38.90 -34.12 -43.61
C LEU A 71 37.82 -35.04 -44.15
N VAL A 72 37.82 -36.29 -43.68
CA VAL A 72 36.80 -37.30 -44.00
C VAL A 72 36.16 -37.74 -42.69
N PHE A 73 34.92 -37.31 -42.47
CA PHE A 73 34.10 -37.69 -41.33
C PHE A 73 33.26 -38.91 -41.71
N CYS A 74 33.42 -40.03 -41.02
CA CYS A 74 32.68 -41.25 -41.34
C CYS A 74 32.39 -42.13 -40.12
N HIS A 75 31.44 -43.05 -40.26
CA HIS A 75 31.10 -44.01 -39.20
C HIS A 75 32.12 -45.16 -39.14
N ASP A 76 32.17 -45.88 -38.02
CA ASP A 76 33.12 -47.00 -37.83
C ASP A 76 32.72 -48.29 -38.58
N ASP A 77 31.51 -48.34 -39.12
CA ASP A 77 30.93 -49.45 -39.86
C ASP A 77 30.95 -49.25 -41.38
N VAL A 78 31.85 -48.39 -41.88
CA VAL A 78 32.09 -48.17 -43.31
C VAL A 78 33.39 -48.83 -43.80
N ASP A 79 33.41 -49.23 -45.07
CA ASP A 79 34.62 -49.57 -45.82
C ASP A 79 34.84 -48.54 -46.91
N LEU A 80 35.98 -47.85 -46.91
CA LEU A 80 36.30 -46.79 -47.85
C LEU A 80 36.62 -47.28 -49.27
N GLY A 81 36.60 -48.59 -49.51
CA GLY A 81 36.81 -49.22 -50.81
C GLY A 81 38.30 -49.45 -51.16
N PRO A 82 38.59 -50.23 -52.22
CA PRO A 82 39.94 -50.73 -52.47
C PRO A 82 40.87 -49.79 -53.29
N GLU A 83 40.38 -48.74 -53.98
CA GLU A 83 41.24 -47.97 -54.89
C GLU A 83 40.93 -46.46 -55.01
N HIS A 84 41.98 -45.62 -54.90
CA HIS A 84 42.07 -44.20 -55.26
C HIS A 84 41.11 -43.18 -54.58
N LEU A 85 40.76 -43.36 -53.29
CA LEU A 85 39.93 -42.40 -52.53
C LEU A 85 40.42 -40.95 -52.66
N GLY A 86 41.73 -40.71 -52.55
CA GLY A 86 42.31 -39.36 -52.72
C GLY A 86 42.06 -38.73 -54.09
N SER A 87 42.15 -39.50 -55.17
CA SER A 87 41.86 -38.98 -56.52
C SER A 87 40.38 -38.65 -56.70
N GLN A 88 39.49 -39.42 -56.06
CA GLN A 88 38.04 -39.18 -56.11
C GLN A 88 37.67 -37.95 -55.28
N LEU A 89 38.25 -37.82 -54.06
CA LEU A 89 38.07 -36.64 -53.21
C LEU A 89 38.58 -35.36 -53.90
N GLN A 90 39.71 -35.43 -54.60
CA GLN A 90 40.24 -34.29 -55.35
C GLN A 90 39.26 -33.83 -56.45
N LYS A 91 38.66 -34.77 -57.20
CA LYS A 91 37.67 -34.46 -58.24
C LYS A 91 36.36 -33.95 -57.63
N ALA A 92 35.91 -34.55 -56.54
CA ALA A 92 34.67 -34.20 -55.87
C ALA A 92 34.77 -32.79 -55.25
N LEU A 93 35.86 -32.50 -54.53
CA LEU A 93 36.13 -31.21 -53.88
C LEU A 93 36.64 -30.12 -54.84
N ALA A 94 36.77 -30.42 -56.13
CA ALA A 94 36.91 -29.40 -57.17
C ALA A 94 35.53 -28.89 -57.66
N ARG A 95 34.46 -29.64 -57.37
CA ARG A 95 33.08 -29.33 -57.81
C ARG A 95 32.18 -28.88 -56.67
N PHE A 96 32.42 -29.36 -55.46
CA PHE A 96 31.62 -29.03 -54.27
C PHE A 96 32.54 -28.69 -53.10
N ASP A 97 32.05 -27.88 -52.16
CA ASP A 97 32.78 -27.52 -50.95
C ASP A 97 32.75 -28.64 -49.91
N VAL A 98 31.63 -29.37 -49.88
CA VAL A 98 31.37 -30.52 -49.01
C VAL A 98 30.77 -31.63 -49.85
N VAL A 99 31.31 -32.85 -49.71
CA VAL A 99 30.84 -34.02 -50.47
C VAL A 99 30.45 -35.17 -49.56
N GLY A 100 29.39 -35.89 -49.95
CA GLY A 100 29.00 -37.14 -49.30
C GLY A 100 28.62 -38.21 -50.32
N VAL A 101 28.19 -39.38 -49.83
CA VAL A 101 27.85 -40.52 -50.69
C VAL A 101 26.38 -40.47 -51.14
N CYS A 102 25.49 -40.06 -50.24
CA CYS A 102 24.05 -39.98 -50.46
C CYS A 102 23.49 -38.69 -49.86
N GLY A 103 22.35 -38.21 -50.38
CA GLY A 103 21.73 -36.97 -49.93
C GLY A 103 20.41 -36.67 -50.62
N ASN A 104 19.85 -35.49 -50.34
CA ASN A 104 18.60 -35.01 -50.92
C ASN A 104 18.77 -33.62 -51.54
N GLN A 105 18.29 -33.47 -52.77
CA GLN A 105 18.36 -32.27 -53.59
C GLN A 105 17.52 -31.10 -53.05
N ARG A 106 16.64 -31.34 -52.08
CA ARG A 106 15.84 -30.30 -51.43
C ARG A 106 15.78 -30.47 -49.92
N HIS A 107 15.58 -29.36 -49.23
CA HIS A 107 15.25 -29.29 -47.83
C HIS A 107 13.85 -28.71 -47.63
N GLN A 108 13.01 -29.41 -46.87
CA GLN A 108 11.64 -29.00 -46.56
C GLN A 108 11.47 -28.62 -45.08
N ARG A 109 10.54 -27.71 -44.79
CA ARG A 109 10.21 -27.33 -43.40
C ARG A 109 9.75 -28.57 -42.63
N GLY A 110 10.39 -28.84 -41.49
CA GLY A 110 10.07 -30.01 -40.66
C GLY A 110 10.77 -31.30 -41.09
N GLN A 111 11.66 -31.27 -42.08
CA GLN A 111 12.42 -32.45 -42.50
C GLN A 111 13.44 -32.85 -41.42
N VAL A 112 13.28 -34.07 -40.90
CA VAL A 112 14.07 -34.64 -39.78
C VAL A 112 15.02 -35.77 -40.22
N ALA A 113 15.01 -36.14 -41.49
CA ALA A 113 15.99 -37.06 -42.09
C ALA A 113 16.23 -36.66 -43.55
N TRP A 114 17.44 -36.90 -44.08
CA TRP A 114 17.78 -36.54 -45.47
C TRP A 114 16.86 -37.27 -46.46
N TRP A 115 16.50 -38.52 -46.19
CA TRP A 115 15.68 -39.36 -47.08
C TRP A 115 14.16 -39.12 -46.96
N LEU A 116 13.69 -38.39 -45.94
CA LEU A 116 12.27 -38.32 -45.58
C LEU A 116 11.59 -37.09 -46.17
N ASP A 117 10.42 -37.27 -46.78
CA ASP A 117 9.48 -36.17 -47.04
C ASP A 117 8.62 -35.91 -45.79
N PRO A 118 8.74 -34.74 -45.13
CA PRO A 118 8.01 -34.47 -43.89
C PRO A 118 6.49 -34.38 -44.08
N THR A 119 6.00 -34.19 -45.31
CA THR A 119 4.57 -34.09 -45.59
C THR A 119 3.92 -35.47 -45.67
N SER A 120 4.54 -36.41 -46.40
CA SER A 120 4.00 -37.76 -46.61
C SER A 120 4.49 -38.77 -45.57
N GLY A 121 5.61 -38.51 -44.89
CA GLY A 121 6.28 -39.47 -44.02
C GLY A 121 6.94 -40.63 -44.79
N GLN A 122 7.05 -40.53 -46.11
CA GLN A 122 7.66 -41.55 -46.98
C GLN A 122 9.04 -41.11 -47.48
N TRP A 123 9.75 -42.03 -48.13
CA TRP A 123 11.01 -41.74 -48.81
C TRP A 123 10.81 -40.73 -49.94
N ASP A 124 11.62 -39.67 -49.96
CA ASP A 124 11.56 -38.56 -50.91
C ASP A 124 12.23 -38.90 -52.26
N HIS A 125 11.93 -40.09 -52.80
CA HIS A 125 12.65 -40.75 -53.90
C HIS A 125 12.92 -39.84 -55.12
N ALA A 126 12.03 -38.91 -55.43
CA ALA A 126 12.17 -37.99 -56.56
C ALA A 126 13.36 -37.01 -56.43
N TYR A 127 13.80 -36.75 -55.19
CA TYR A 127 14.84 -35.76 -54.89
C TYR A 127 16.08 -36.38 -54.25
N LEU A 128 16.09 -37.69 -53.99
CA LEU A 128 17.28 -38.36 -53.48
C LEU A 128 18.38 -38.43 -54.54
N SER A 129 19.62 -38.49 -54.08
CA SER A 129 20.82 -38.56 -54.90
C SER A 129 21.85 -39.45 -54.21
N GLY A 130 22.67 -40.15 -55.01
CA GLY A 130 23.76 -40.96 -54.51
C GLY A 130 23.51 -42.46 -54.63
N ALA A 131 24.59 -43.21 -54.39
CA ALA A 131 24.57 -44.67 -54.37
C ALA A 131 25.61 -45.17 -53.38
N ILE A 132 25.28 -46.23 -52.64
CA ILE A 132 26.12 -46.86 -51.62
C ILE A 132 25.94 -48.37 -51.67
N ARG A 133 26.88 -49.16 -51.15
CA ARG A 133 26.73 -50.62 -51.06
C ARG A 133 26.42 -51.02 -49.62
N HIS A 134 25.32 -51.74 -49.38
CA HIS A 134 24.97 -52.22 -48.05
C HIS A 134 25.37 -53.69 -47.87
N GLY A 135 25.95 -54.03 -46.72
CA GLY A 135 26.28 -55.40 -46.33
C GLY A 135 27.72 -55.58 -45.87
N SER A 136 28.21 -56.82 -45.86
CA SER A 136 29.57 -57.14 -45.45
C SER A 136 30.53 -57.23 -46.65
N LEU A 137 31.83 -57.18 -46.38
CA LEU A 137 32.87 -57.35 -47.39
C LEU A 137 32.65 -58.67 -48.15
N GLY A 138 32.51 -58.61 -49.48
CA GLY A 138 32.24 -59.76 -50.35
C GLY A 138 30.77 -60.11 -50.57
N SER A 139 29.82 -59.53 -49.81
CA SER A 139 28.37 -59.73 -50.00
C SER A 139 27.57 -58.44 -50.20
N ALA A 140 28.24 -57.28 -50.24
CA ALA A 140 27.58 -55.98 -50.29
C ALA A 140 26.83 -55.72 -51.61
N VAL A 141 25.55 -55.35 -51.50
CA VAL A 141 24.62 -55.09 -52.61
C VAL A 141 24.53 -53.57 -52.87
N PRO A 142 24.61 -53.10 -54.13
CA PRO A 142 24.43 -51.69 -54.43
C PRO A 142 22.99 -51.23 -54.17
N THR A 143 22.85 -50.11 -53.49
CA THR A 143 21.61 -49.36 -53.31
C THR A 143 21.76 -48.01 -54.01
N VAL A 144 20.92 -47.76 -55.00
CA VAL A 144 20.93 -46.51 -55.78
C VAL A 144 19.74 -45.67 -55.35
N PHE A 145 20.00 -44.49 -54.81
CA PHE A 145 18.96 -43.56 -54.37
C PHE A 145 18.60 -42.53 -55.45
N GLY A 146 19.55 -42.20 -56.33
CA GLY A 146 19.32 -41.29 -57.45
C GLY A 146 20.60 -40.95 -58.21
N PRO A 147 20.57 -39.99 -59.15
CA PRO A 147 21.73 -39.60 -59.93
C PRO A 147 22.87 -39.07 -59.04
N THR A 148 24.12 -39.35 -59.40
CA THR A 148 25.32 -38.82 -58.73
C THR A 148 26.47 -38.75 -59.74
N PRO A 149 27.29 -37.68 -59.76
CA PRO A 149 27.31 -36.56 -58.82
C PRO A 149 26.22 -35.52 -59.07
N MET A 150 25.60 -35.02 -57.99
CA MET A 150 24.56 -33.98 -58.02
C MET A 150 24.71 -33.01 -56.84
N PRO A 151 24.37 -31.71 -57.03
CA PRO A 151 24.21 -30.79 -55.90
C PRO A 151 23.06 -31.23 -55.01
N VAL A 152 23.20 -31.07 -53.70
CA VAL A 152 22.19 -31.43 -52.71
C VAL A 152 22.07 -30.39 -51.61
N GLU A 153 20.95 -30.39 -50.88
CA GLU A 153 20.73 -29.51 -49.72
C GLU A 153 20.94 -30.23 -48.38
N SER A 154 21.00 -31.56 -48.39
CA SER A 154 21.38 -32.36 -47.23
C SER A 154 22.13 -33.62 -47.64
N LEU A 155 23.07 -34.04 -46.80
CA LEU A 155 23.89 -35.25 -46.96
C LEU A 155 23.60 -36.24 -45.84
N ASP A 156 23.78 -37.52 -46.15
CA ASP A 156 23.79 -38.59 -45.17
C ASP A 156 25.07 -38.53 -44.32
N GLY A 157 24.93 -38.60 -42.99
CA GLY A 157 26.05 -38.52 -42.05
C GLY A 157 27.05 -39.69 -42.10
N VAL A 158 26.77 -40.77 -42.86
CA VAL A 158 27.65 -41.94 -42.97
C VAL A 158 29.04 -41.60 -43.49
N PHE A 159 29.13 -40.61 -44.39
CA PHE A 159 30.38 -40.13 -44.98
C PHE A 159 30.21 -38.69 -45.45
N ILE A 160 31.01 -37.79 -44.89
CA ILE A 160 31.09 -36.37 -45.26
C ILE A 160 32.56 -36.00 -45.38
N ALA A 161 32.97 -35.39 -46.49
CA ALA A 161 34.33 -34.90 -46.69
C ALA A 161 34.37 -33.45 -47.15
N ALA A 162 35.36 -32.70 -46.64
CA ALA A 162 35.58 -31.30 -46.99
C ALA A 162 37.05 -30.91 -46.76
N ARG A 163 37.51 -29.82 -47.37
CA ARG A 163 38.83 -29.24 -47.03
C ARG A 163 38.75 -28.56 -45.66
N ALA A 164 39.74 -28.77 -44.82
CA ALA A 164 39.83 -28.13 -43.50
C ALA A 164 39.73 -26.60 -43.62
N ASP A 165 40.45 -26.01 -44.58
CA ASP A 165 40.42 -24.57 -44.88
C ASP A 165 39.01 -24.05 -45.19
N THR A 166 38.22 -24.79 -45.97
CA THR A 166 36.85 -24.40 -46.32
C THR A 166 35.96 -24.32 -45.08
N LEU A 167 36.06 -25.30 -44.17
CA LEU A 167 35.29 -25.32 -42.92
C LEU A 167 35.79 -24.30 -41.90
N GLN A 168 37.10 -24.09 -41.82
CA GLN A 168 37.72 -23.10 -40.95
C GLN A 168 37.31 -21.67 -41.33
N ARG A 169 37.38 -21.30 -42.63
CA ARG A 169 37.05 -19.95 -43.12
C ARG A 169 35.55 -19.64 -43.08
N SER A 170 34.71 -20.62 -43.40
CA SER A 170 33.25 -20.46 -43.35
C SER A 170 32.71 -20.43 -41.92
N GLY A 171 33.51 -20.86 -40.93
CA GLY A 171 33.07 -20.99 -39.54
C GLY A 171 32.11 -22.14 -39.30
N VAL A 172 31.86 -23.00 -40.30
CA VAL A 172 30.93 -24.12 -40.19
C VAL A 172 31.50 -25.18 -39.25
N ARG A 173 30.68 -25.63 -38.29
CA ARG A 173 31.01 -26.62 -37.26
C ARG A 173 29.83 -27.56 -37.06
N PHE A 174 30.10 -28.73 -36.48
CA PHE A 174 29.06 -29.64 -36.01
C PHE A 174 28.57 -29.19 -34.64
N ASP A 175 27.27 -28.94 -34.46
CA ASP A 175 26.76 -28.45 -33.18
C ASP A 175 26.77 -29.57 -32.12
N PRO A 176 27.46 -29.39 -30.97
CA PRO A 176 27.59 -30.43 -29.94
C PRO A 176 26.26 -30.90 -29.34
N ARG A 177 25.17 -30.15 -29.51
CA ARG A 177 23.81 -30.58 -29.12
C ARG A 177 23.36 -31.83 -29.88
N PHE A 178 23.89 -32.07 -31.07
CA PHE A 178 23.56 -33.20 -31.93
C PHE A 178 24.69 -34.23 -31.86
N ALA A 179 24.72 -35.03 -30.80
CA ALA A 179 25.84 -35.92 -30.53
C ALA A 179 26.00 -37.07 -31.57
N PHE A 180 24.89 -37.71 -31.93
CA PHE A 180 24.84 -38.88 -32.83
C PHE A 180 23.70 -38.84 -33.86
N HIS A 181 22.66 -38.04 -33.62
CA HIS A 181 21.52 -37.89 -34.53
C HIS A 181 21.43 -36.43 -34.98
N HIS A 182 21.00 -36.18 -36.22
CA HIS A 182 20.75 -34.86 -36.81
C HIS A 182 21.96 -33.92 -36.91
N TYR A 183 23.17 -34.35 -36.53
CA TYR A 183 24.39 -33.53 -36.67
C TYR A 183 24.71 -33.25 -38.13
N ASP A 184 24.39 -34.21 -39.01
CA ASP A 184 24.52 -34.16 -40.45
C ASP A 184 23.56 -33.13 -41.06
N LEU A 185 22.28 -33.18 -40.71
CA LEU A 185 21.28 -32.21 -41.15
C LEU A 185 21.60 -30.79 -40.67
N ASP A 186 21.98 -30.65 -39.39
CA ASP A 186 22.35 -29.37 -38.82
C ASP A 186 23.61 -28.78 -39.46
N PHE A 187 24.63 -29.62 -39.67
CA PHE A 187 25.85 -29.24 -40.38
C PHE A 187 25.53 -28.81 -41.81
N CYS A 188 24.71 -29.57 -42.54
CA CYS A 188 24.34 -29.22 -43.91
C CYS A 188 23.62 -27.88 -44.00
N ARG A 189 22.68 -27.61 -43.09
CA ARG A 189 21.98 -26.31 -43.05
C ARG A 189 22.91 -25.17 -42.68
N SER A 190 23.82 -25.40 -41.73
CA SER A 190 24.84 -24.41 -41.36
C SER A 190 25.78 -24.11 -42.53
N ALA A 191 26.18 -25.15 -43.29
CA ALA A 191 27.01 -25.04 -44.48
C ALA A 191 26.32 -24.25 -45.60
N LEU A 192 25.05 -24.55 -45.89
CA LEU A 192 24.25 -23.79 -46.85
C LEU A 192 24.04 -22.33 -46.44
N GLN A 193 23.79 -22.05 -45.15
CA GLN A 193 23.70 -20.68 -44.64
C GLN A 193 25.00 -19.90 -44.75
N ALA A 194 26.14 -20.59 -44.63
CA ALA A 194 27.47 -20.03 -44.87
C ALA A 194 27.81 -19.91 -46.37
N GLY A 195 26.88 -20.30 -47.26
CA GLY A 195 27.04 -20.20 -48.71
C GLY A 195 27.85 -21.33 -49.36
N LEU A 196 28.10 -22.43 -48.65
CA LEU A 196 28.85 -23.58 -49.19
C LEU A 196 27.97 -24.45 -50.11
N CYS A 197 28.58 -25.02 -51.14
CA CYS A 197 27.93 -25.94 -52.06
C CYS A 197 28.15 -27.41 -51.63
N LEU A 198 27.06 -28.14 -51.42
CA LEU A 198 27.08 -29.55 -51.03
C LEU A 198 26.76 -30.44 -52.25
N GLY A 199 27.39 -31.61 -52.33
CA GLY A 199 27.13 -32.55 -53.43
C GLY A 199 27.32 -34.02 -53.06
N THR A 200 26.63 -34.91 -53.78
CA THR A 200 26.93 -36.35 -53.72
C THR A 200 28.01 -36.73 -54.72
N TRP A 201 28.77 -37.77 -54.42
CA TRP A 201 29.77 -38.34 -55.33
C TRP A 201 29.77 -39.88 -55.26
N PRO A 202 29.97 -40.61 -56.38
CA PRO A 202 29.90 -42.08 -56.41
C PRO A 202 31.16 -42.74 -55.83
N PHE A 203 31.37 -42.60 -54.53
CA PHE A 203 32.43 -43.34 -53.84
C PHE A 203 32.07 -44.83 -53.74
N PRO A 204 33.01 -45.77 -53.98
CA PRO A 204 32.76 -47.21 -53.90
C PRO A 204 32.72 -47.72 -52.44
N LEU A 205 31.96 -47.03 -51.58
CA LEU A 205 31.89 -47.26 -50.15
C LEU A 205 30.91 -48.40 -49.81
N ILE A 206 31.30 -49.22 -48.83
CA ILE A 206 30.42 -50.24 -48.23
C ILE A 206 29.99 -49.77 -46.84
N HIS A 207 28.71 -49.88 -46.52
CA HIS A 207 28.15 -49.56 -45.21
C HIS A 207 27.50 -50.81 -44.61
N ALA A 208 27.94 -51.22 -43.42
CA ALA A 208 27.51 -52.48 -42.82
C ALA A 208 26.14 -52.39 -42.11
N SER A 209 25.69 -51.21 -41.70
CA SER A 209 24.38 -51.03 -41.08
C SER A 209 23.35 -50.42 -42.04
N GLY A 210 22.07 -50.69 -41.80
CA GLY A 210 20.96 -50.08 -42.58
C GLY A 210 20.39 -48.81 -41.95
N GLY A 211 20.96 -48.35 -40.82
CA GLY A 211 20.38 -47.31 -39.96
C GLY A 211 19.05 -47.73 -39.30
N MET A 212 18.79 -47.30 -38.06
CA MET A 212 17.44 -47.34 -37.49
C MET A 212 17.07 -45.96 -36.97
N ALA A 213 16.02 -45.37 -37.54
CA ALA A 213 15.44 -44.10 -37.10
C ALA A 213 14.27 -44.37 -36.13
N ALA A 214 14.57 -44.70 -34.87
CA ALA A 214 13.55 -44.88 -33.84
C ALA A 214 14.14 -44.81 -32.41
N GLY A 215 13.38 -44.24 -31.47
CA GLY A 215 13.62 -44.31 -30.02
C GLY A 215 13.70 -42.96 -29.29
N ALA A 216 13.68 -42.98 -27.96
CA ALA A 216 13.59 -41.76 -27.13
C ALA A 216 14.79 -40.78 -27.26
N LEU A 217 15.96 -41.26 -27.68
CA LEU A 217 17.11 -40.40 -27.99
C LEU A 217 16.95 -39.70 -29.34
N TRP A 218 16.35 -40.40 -30.32
CA TRP A 218 15.99 -39.83 -31.61
C TRP A 218 14.95 -38.72 -31.46
N ASP A 219 13.86 -38.99 -30.72
CA ASP A 219 12.76 -38.01 -30.53
C ASP A 219 13.23 -36.72 -29.85
N ARG A 220 14.10 -36.84 -28.83
CA ARG A 220 14.70 -35.66 -28.17
C ARG A 220 15.57 -34.85 -29.13
N SER A 221 16.34 -35.54 -29.99
CA SER A 221 17.17 -34.88 -31.00
C SER A 221 16.34 -34.18 -32.07
N VAL A 222 15.21 -34.77 -32.49
CA VAL A 222 14.24 -34.16 -33.41
C VAL A 222 13.74 -32.84 -32.85
N GLN A 223 13.29 -32.83 -31.59
CA GLN A 223 12.76 -31.62 -30.95
C GLN A 223 13.81 -30.52 -30.82
N ALA A 224 15.05 -30.87 -30.43
CA ALA A 224 16.15 -29.92 -30.35
C ALA A 224 16.49 -29.30 -31.73
N TYR A 225 16.50 -30.12 -32.78
CA TYR A 225 16.79 -29.69 -34.14
C TYR A 225 15.70 -28.76 -34.70
N LEU A 226 14.42 -29.14 -34.58
CA LEU A 226 13.31 -28.29 -35.02
C LEU A 226 13.25 -26.98 -34.22
N GLY A 227 13.55 -27.03 -32.92
CA GLY A 227 13.60 -25.86 -32.04
C GLY A 227 14.68 -24.85 -32.46
N LYS A 228 15.89 -25.31 -32.82
CA LYS A 228 16.99 -24.46 -33.31
C LYS A 228 16.59 -23.67 -34.55
N TRP A 229 15.79 -24.26 -35.43
CA TRP A 229 15.48 -23.72 -36.75
C TRP A 229 14.03 -23.18 -36.88
N SER A 230 13.42 -22.72 -35.78
CA SER A 230 12.03 -22.23 -35.73
C SER A 230 11.88 -20.70 -35.90
N GLU A 231 10.77 -20.24 -36.50
CA GLU A 231 10.48 -18.81 -36.74
C GLU A 231 9.99 -18.06 -35.47
N PRO A 232 10.32 -16.77 -35.26
CA PRO A 232 9.92 -16.00 -34.07
C PRO A 232 8.41 -15.99 -33.77
N GLN A 233 7.56 -15.89 -34.80
CA GLN A 233 6.11 -15.92 -34.63
C GLN A 233 5.62 -17.30 -34.15
N THR A 234 6.26 -18.38 -34.59
CA THR A 234 5.96 -19.74 -34.14
C THR A 234 6.34 -19.91 -32.67
N LEU A 235 7.53 -19.43 -32.27
CA LEU A 235 7.97 -19.43 -30.88
C LEU A 235 6.99 -18.69 -29.96
N PHE A 236 6.53 -17.49 -30.36
CA PHE A 236 5.56 -16.74 -29.58
C PHE A 236 4.22 -17.47 -29.42
N ARG A 237 3.70 -18.09 -30.50
CA ARG A 237 2.45 -18.88 -30.45
C ARG A 237 2.59 -20.12 -29.56
N SER A 238 3.71 -20.84 -29.65
CA SER A 238 3.99 -22.01 -28.81
C SER A 238 4.13 -21.61 -27.33
N ALA A 239 4.85 -20.53 -27.03
CA ALA A 239 4.97 -20.00 -25.67
C ALA A 239 3.60 -19.63 -25.09
N ARG A 240 2.73 -18.98 -25.89
CA ARG A 240 1.34 -18.66 -25.49
C ARG A 240 0.49 -19.91 -25.26
N ALA A 241 0.70 -20.99 -26.03
CA ALA A 241 -0.02 -22.24 -25.84
C ALA A 241 0.39 -22.93 -24.51
N LEU A 242 1.68 -22.94 -24.21
CA LEU A 242 2.21 -23.46 -22.93
C LEU A 242 1.73 -22.63 -21.74
N GLU A 243 1.69 -21.30 -21.87
CA GLU A 243 1.14 -20.41 -20.84
C GLU A 243 -0.34 -20.74 -20.55
N LYS A 244 -1.15 -20.95 -21.59
CA LYS A 244 -2.57 -21.37 -21.43
C LYS A 244 -2.69 -22.75 -20.77
N ALA A 245 -1.75 -23.64 -21.04
CA ALA A 245 -1.65 -24.95 -20.41
C ALA A 245 -1.02 -24.92 -19.00
N GLN A 246 -0.64 -23.73 -18.50
CA GLN A 246 0.02 -23.52 -17.21
C GLN A 246 1.39 -24.20 -17.08
N ALA A 247 2.03 -24.52 -18.21
CA ALA A 247 3.42 -25.01 -18.28
C ALA A 247 4.40 -23.83 -18.21
N TRP A 248 4.51 -23.23 -17.02
CA TRP A 248 5.22 -21.95 -16.82
C TRP A 248 6.72 -22.01 -17.13
N PRO A 249 7.49 -23.02 -16.68
CA PRO A 249 8.92 -23.10 -16.99
C PRO A 249 9.20 -23.23 -18.50
N GLU A 250 8.42 -24.03 -19.20
CA GLU A 250 8.56 -24.26 -20.64
C GLU A 250 8.14 -23.01 -21.44
N ALA A 251 7.06 -22.32 -21.02
CA ALA A 251 6.67 -21.05 -21.60
C ALA A 251 7.76 -19.98 -21.40
N GLU A 252 8.35 -19.88 -20.21
CA GLU A 252 9.47 -18.97 -19.93
C GLU A 252 10.66 -19.24 -20.86
N GLN A 253 11.04 -20.51 -21.03
CA GLN A 253 12.15 -20.90 -21.89
C GLN A 253 11.93 -20.41 -23.32
N LEU A 254 10.73 -20.62 -23.87
CA LEU A 254 10.40 -20.17 -25.23
C LEU A 254 10.35 -18.64 -25.34
N TYR A 255 9.85 -17.92 -24.32
CA TYR A 255 9.88 -16.46 -24.32
C TYR A 255 11.31 -15.92 -24.26
N ARG A 256 12.20 -16.50 -23.44
CA ARG A 256 13.61 -16.10 -23.39
C ARG A 256 14.32 -16.39 -24.71
N GLN A 257 14.06 -17.54 -25.34
CA GLN A 257 14.61 -17.86 -26.66
C GLN A 257 14.14 -16.85 -27.73
N LEU A 258 12.85 -16.49 -27.72
CA LEU A 258 12.32 -15.46 -28.60
C LEU A 258 12.98 -14.10 -28.38
N LEU A 259 13.23 -13.72 -27.12
CA LEU A 259 13.89 -12.45 -26.80
C LEU A 259 15.39 -12.45 -27.11
N GLN A 260 16.05 -13.61 -27.19
CA GLN A 260 17.41 -13.69 -27.73
C GLN A 260 17.45 -13.39 -29.23
N LEU A 261 16.46 -13.87 -29.99
CA LEU A 261 16.35 -13.62 -31.42
C LEU A 261 15.82 -12.21 -31.73
N THR A 262 14.92 -11.72 -30.89
CA THR A 262 14.23 -10.42 -31.05
C THR A 262 14.15 -9.69 -29.71
N PRO A 263 15.24 -9.01 -29.28
CA PRO A 263 15.32 -8.38 -27.95
C PRO A 263 14.20 -7.37 -27.65
N ASN A 264 13.70 -6.67 -28.67
CA ASN A 264 12.67 -5.63 -28.54
C ASN A 264 11.24 -6.14 -28.76
N HIS A 265 11.00 -7.45 -28.69
CA HIS A 265 9.67 -8.01 -28.92
C HIS A 265 8.73 -7.74 -27.72
N GLY A 266 8.10 -6.56 -27.71
CA GLY A 266 7.25 -6.07 -26.61
C GLY A 266 6.19 -7.07 -26.11
N PRO A 267 5.38 -7.72 -26.97
CA PRO A 267 4.40 -8.70 -26.50
C PRO A 267 5.04 -9.88 -25.75
N ALA A 268 6.28 -10.26 -26.08
CA ALA A 268 6.97 -11.36 -25.41
C ALA A 268 7.54 -10.91 -24.05
N GLN A 269 8.08 -9.69 -23.96
CA GLN A 269 8.53 -9.11 -22.69
C GLN A 269 7.37 -8.97 -21.68
N LEU A 270 6.17 -8.56 -22.15
CA LEU A 270 4.98 -8.48 -21.30
C LEU A 270 4.54 -9.87 -20.81
N GLN A 271 4.48 -10.87 -21.68
CA GLN A 271 4.05 -12.22 -21.27
C GLN A 271 5.10 -12.92 -20.41
N LEU A 272 6.39 -12.73 -20.68
CA LEU A 272 7.47 -13.20 -19.83
C LEU A 272 7.31 -12.66 -18.40
N ALA A 273 7.02 -11.36 -18.25
CA ALA A 273 6.78 -10.78 -16.94
C ALA A 273 5.60 -11.44 -16.21
N ASN A 274 4.50 -11.73 -16.91
CA ASN A 274 3.34 -12.42 -16.33
C ASN A 274 3.71 -13.83 -15.85
N VAL A 275 4.45 -14.59 -16.67
CA VAL A 275 4.92 -15.94 -16.34
C VAL A 275 5.88 -15.91 -15.14
N LEU A 276 6.81 -14.96 -15.09
CA LEU A 276 7.72 -14.78 -13.96
C LEU A 276 6.98 -14.43 -12.67
N HIS A 277 5.95 -13.58 -12.76
CA HIS A 277 5.10 -13.28 -11.61
C HIS A 277 4.35 -14.51 -11.09
N ARG A 278 3.80 -15.36 -11.97
CA ARG A 278 3.16 -16.64 -11.60
C ARG A 278 4.12 -17.61 -10.91
N GLN A 279 5.40 -17.54 -11.24
CA GLN A 279 6.47 -18.29 -10.59
C GLN A 279 7.03 -17.61 -9.34
N ASN A 280 6.37 -16.57 -8.81
CA ASN A 280 6.79 -15.82 -7.62
C ASN A 280 8.17 -15.15 -7.76
N ARG A 281 8.51 -14.65 -8.97
CA ARG A 281 9.77 -13.95 -9.27
C ARG A 281 9.52 -12.47 -9.67
N PRO A 282 9.02 -11.63 -8.74
CA PRO A 282 8.54 -10.27 -9.07
C PRO A 282 9.65 -9.32 -9.55
N LEU A 283 10.88 -9.43 -9.03
CA LEU A 283 12.00 -8.57 -9.45
C LEU A 283 12.40 -8.82 -10.91
N GLU A 284 12.37 -10.07 -11.35
CA GLU A 284 12.62 -10.41 -12.76
C GLU A 284 11.47 -9.98 -13.66
N ALA A 285 10.23 -10.11 -13.19
CA ALA A 285 9.07 -9.62 -13.91
C ALA A 285 9.16 -8.10 -14.13
N ILE A 286 9.52 -7.32 -13.10
CA ILE A 286 9.73 -5.87 -13.22
C ILE A 286 10.83 -5.55 -14.24
N ARG A 287 11.98 -6.23 -14.19
CA ARG A 287 13.05 -6.03 -15.19
C ARG A 287 12.58 -6.26 -16.62
N SER A 288 11.76 -7.28 -16.86
CA SER A 288 11.18 -7.56 -18.18
C SER A 288 10.22 -6.45 -18.64
N LEU A 289 9.43 -5.88 -17.72
CA LEU A 289 8.55 -4.74 -18.01
C LEU A 289 9.33 -3.44 -18.22
N ASP A 290 10.41 -3.20 -17.48
CA ASP A 290 11.29 -2.05 -17.65
C ASP A 290 11.95 -2.06 -19.03
N ALA A 291 12.43 -3.21 -19.49
CA ALA A 291 12.97 -3.39 -20.83
C ALA A 291 11.94 -3.05 -21.93
N LEU A 292 10.67 -3.42 -21.73
CA LEU A 292 9.58 -3.04 -22.62
C LEU A 292 9.35 -1.53 -22.61
N LEU A 293 9.31 -0.90 -21.44
CA LEU A 293 9.02 0.52 -21.32
C LEU A 293 10.17 1.42 -21.79
N GLN A 294 11.40 0.91 -21.82
CA GLN A 294 12.57 1.60 -22.37
C GLN A 294 12.69 1.48 -23.90
N THR A 295 11.90 0.62 -24.55
CA THR A 295 12.00 0.44 -26.01
C THR A 295 11.49 1.67 -26.78
N THR A 296 12.31 2.18 -27.69
CA THR A 296 11.96 3.23 -28.65
C THR A 296 11.35 2.68 -29.94
N ASP A 297 11.16 1.36 -30.04
CA ASP A 297 10.58 0.74 -31.22
C ASP A 297 9.13 1.23 -31.44
N SER A 298 8.87 1.75 -32.64
CA SER A 298 7.55 2.18 -33.12
C SER A 298 6.50 1.05 -33.13
N SER A 299 6.92 -0.22 -33.10
CA SER A 299 6.03 -1.38 -33.00
C SER A 299 5.34 -1.51 -31.63
N CYS A 300 5.85 -0.83 -30.59
CA CYS A 300 5.26 -0.86 -29.25
C CYS A 300 4.12 0.16 -29.13
N SER A 301 2.88 -0.33 -29.23
CA SER A 301 1.69 0.51 -29.11
C SER A 301 1.52 1.11 -27.71
N ASN A 302 0.85 2.27 -27.62
CA ASN A 302 0.50 2.89 -26.34
C ASN A 302 -0.29 1.94 -25.44
N GLY A 303 -1.17 1.11 -26.00
CA GLY A 303 -1.92 0.13 -25.20
C GLY A 303 -1.04 -1.00 -24.65
N LEU A 304 0.02 -1.40 -25.37
CA LEU A 304 1.00 -2.35 -24.84
C LEU A 304 1.81 -1.74 -23.69
N ARG A 305 2.25 -0.47 -23.83
CA ARG A 305 2.93 0.28 -22.77
C ARG A 305 2.03 0.48 -21.55
N ALA A 306 0.76 0.84 -21.74
CA ALA A 306 -0.22 1.01 -20.67
C ALA A 306 -0.44 -0.29 -19.88
N ARG A 307 -0.55 -1.44 -20.56
CA ARG A 307 -0.63 -2.75 -19.90
C ARG A 307 0.65 -3.11 -19.14
N ALA A 308 1.82 -2.81 -19.71
CA ALA A 308 3.09 -3.05 -19.04
C ALA A 308 3.24 -2.20 -17.77
N GLN A 309 2.90 -0.91 -17.83
CA GLN A 309 2.84 -0.02 -16.67
C GLN A 309 1.84 -0.52 -15.63
N THR A 310 0.64 -0.94 -16.04
CA THR A 310 -0.36 -1.49 -15.12
C THR A 310 0.17 -2.71 -14.37
N ASN A 311 0.86 -3.62 -15.05
CA ASN A 311 1.45 -4.80 -14.42
C ASN A 311 2.64 -4.43 -13.52
N ARG A 312 3.48 -3.47 -13.92
CA ARG A 312 4.61 -3.00 -13.10
C ARG A 312 4.13 -2.30 -11.84
N GLY A 313 3.10 -1.46 -11.95
CA GLY A 313 2.46 -0.78 -10.82
C GLY A 313 1.89 -1.75 -9.80
N ALA A 314 1.20 -2.81 -10.25
CA ALA A 314 0.69 -3.84 -9.36
C ALA A 314 1.82 -4.60 -8.62
N LEU A 315 2.94 -4.89 -9.31
CA LEU A 315 4.09 -5.53 -8.69
C LEU A 315 4.81 -4.61 -7.70
N ARG A 316 4.95 -3.31 -8.02
CA ARG A 316 5.51 -2.29 -7.12
C ARG A 316 4.65 -2.11 -5.87
N GLN A 317 3.33 -2.11 -6.01
CA GLN A 317 2.40 -2.07 -4.89
C GLN A 317 2.60 -3.27 -3.95
N LEU A 318 2.76 -4.49 -4.50
CA LEU A 318 3.07 -5.69 -3.71
C LEU A 318 4.44 -5.61 -3.00
N GLN A 319 5.39 -4.86 -3.55
CA GLN A 319 6.70 -4.60 -2.93
C GLN A 319 6.69 -3.43 -1.93
N GLY A 320 5.57 -2.72 -1.78
CA GLY A 320 5.44 -1.55 -0.91
C GLY A 320 5.88 -0.22 -1.55
N ASP A 321 6.30 -0.22 -2.83
CA ASP A 321 6.59 0.99 -3.60
C ASP A 321 5.28 1.63 -4.09
N LEU A 322 4.58 2.30 -3.18
CA LEU A 322 3.27 2.92 -3.46
C LEU A 322 3.39 4.11 -4.41
N ASP A 323 4.43 4.93 -4.28
CA ASP A 323 4.66 6.10 -5.15
C ASP A 323 4.93 5.66 -6.59
N GLY A 324 5.80 4.66 -6.79
CA GLY A 324 6.06 4.07 -8.09
C GLY A 324 4.82 3.40 -8.70
N ALA A 325 3.97 2.78 -7.87
CA ALA A 325 2.70 2.21 -8.31
C ALA A 325 1.69 3.28 -8.75
N VAL A 326 1.57 4.41 -8.01
CA VAL A 326 0.73 5.55 -8.41
C VAL A 326 1.19 6.11 -9.76
N ALA A 327 2.50 6.33 -9.92
CA ALA A 327 3.08 6.86 -11.15
C ALA A 327 2.77 5.94 -12.34
N ASP A 328 2.95 4.63 -12.17
CA ASP A 328 2.71 3.63 -13.23
C ASP A 328 1.24 3.56 -13.64
N HIS A 329 0.31 3.46 -12.68
CA HIS A 329 -1.11 3.41 -13.02
C HIS A 329 -1.63 4.73 -13.60
N SER A 330 -1.12 5.86 -13.12
CA SER A 330 -1.47 7.19 -13.65
C SER A 330 -1.03 7.36 -15.10
N GLU A 331 0.20 6.93 -15.41
CA GLU A 331 0.74 6.99 -16.77
C GLU A 331 0.04 5.99 -17.71
N ALA A 332 -0.27 4.79 -17.22
CA ALA A 332 -1.04 3.81 -17.98
C ALA A 332 -2.40 4.38 -18.42
N LEU A 333 -3.08 5.06 -17.49
CA LEU A 333 -4.37 5.69 -17.76
C LEU A 333 -4.27 6.93 -18.64
N ARG A 334 -3.11 7.63 -18.63
CA ARG A 334 -2.83 8.72 -19.57
C ARG A 334 -2.64 8.19 -21.00
N LEU A 335 -1.95 7.06 -21.16
CA LEU A 335 -1.71 6.42 -22.46
C LEU A 335 -2.97 5.76 -23.02
N GLU A 336 -3.76 5.12 -22.17
CA GLU A 336 -4.99 4.44 -22.54
C GLU A 336 -6.11 4.72 -21.52
N PRO A 337 -6.86 5.83 -21.65
CA PRO A 337 -7.92 6.22 -20.71
C PRO A 337 -9.05 5.19 -20.57
N SER A 338 -9.24 4.34 -21.58
CA SER A 338 -10.23 3.25 -21.58
C SER A 338 -9.77 2.00 -20.83
N LEU A 339 -8.52 1.95 -20.36
CA LEU A 339 -7.97 0.78 -19.66
C LEU A 339 -8.51 0.71 -18.21
N THR A 340 -9.67 0.10 -18.06
CA THR A 340 -10.41 0.02 -16.78
C THR A 340 -9.56 -0.56 -15.64
N ILE A 341 -8.78 -1.60 -15.92
CA ILE A 341 -7.92 -2.26 -14.92
C ILE A 341 -6.91 -1.28 -14.31
N ALA A 342 -6.33 -0.37 -15.10
CA ALA A 342 -5.41 0.65 -14.59
C ALA A 342 -6.14 1.64 -13.65
N GLY A 343 -7.34 2.07 -14.05
CA GLY A 343 -8.19 2.94 -13.24
C GLY A 343 -8.65 2.30 -11.93
N ASP A 344 -9.02 1.01 -11.97
CA ASP A 344 -9.47 0.26 -10.79
C ASP A 344 -8.32 -0.02 -9.82
N ASN A 345 -7.14 -0.37 -10.33
CA ASN A 345 -5.94 -0.52 -9.50
C ASN A 345 -5.53 0.82 -8.87
N LEU A 346 -5.57 1.93 -9.63
CA LEU A 346 -5.28 3.25 -9.09
C LEU A 346 -6.33 3.69 -8.05
N LEU A 347 -7.61 3.34 -8.23
CA LEU A 347 -8.63 3.60 -7.22
C LEU A 347 -8.33 2.82 -5.93
N ALA A 348 -8.07 1.52 -6.04
CA ALA A 348 -7.72 0.68 -4.88
C ALA A 348 -6.50 1.23 -4.14
N LEU A 349 -5.48 1.65 -4.88
CA LEU A 349 -4.28 2.28 -4.33
C LEU A 349 -4.59 3.64 -3.68
N ALA A 350 -5.43 4.47 -4.29
CA ALA A 350 -5.84 5.75 -3.69
C ALA A 350 -6.58 5.55 -2.36
N LEU A 351 -7.47 4.55 -2.29
CA LEU A 351 -8.16 4.19 -1.04
C LEU A 351 -7.19 3.65 0.01
N GLN A 352 -6.21 2.83 -0.40
CA GLN A 352 -5.13 2.37 0.47
C GLN A 352 -4.31 3.56 1.01
N LEU A 353 -3.86 4.47 0.15
CA LEU A 353 -3.12 5.67 0.52
C LEU A 353 -3.90 6.54 1.51
N ARG A 354 -5.19 6.77 1.25
CA ARG A 354 -6.08 7.50 2.17
C ARG A 354 -6.16 6.81 3.53
N SER A 355 -6.30 5.49 3.56
CA SER A 355 -6.33 4.72 4.82
C SER A 355 -5.02 4.75 5.60
N LEU A 356 -3.88 4.93 4.90
CA LEU A 356 -2.55 5.07 5.50
C LEU A 356 -2.21 6.51 5.91
N GLY A 357 -3.10 7.48 5.65
CA GLY A 357 -2.91 8.89 5.96
C GLY A 357 -2.24 9.71 4.86
N PHE A 358 -1.90 9.12 3.71
CA PHE A 358 -1.38 9.83 2.54
C PHE A 358 -2.51 10.49 1.72
N THR A 359 -3.38 11.25 2.40
CA THR A 359 -4.63 11.78 1.83
C THR A 359 -4.39 12.73 0.66
N ARG A 360 -3.26 13.46 0.62
CA ARG A 360 -2.90 14.32 -0.52
C ARG A 360 -2.56 13.52 -1.77
N GLN A 361 -1.76 12.45 -1.65
CA GLN A 361 -1.46 11.56 -2.77
C GLN A 361 -2.71 10.84 -3.27
N ALA A 362 -3.57 10.38 -2.35
CA ALA A 362 -4.86 9.80 -2.69
C ALA A 362 -5.73 10.78 -3.50
N LEU A 363 -5.78 12.06 -3.12
CA LEU A 363 -6.51 13.09 -3.86
C LEU A 363 -5.99 13.25 -5.30
N GLU A 364 -4.67 13.24 -5.49
CA GLU A 364 -4.04 13.35 -6.81
C GLU A 364 -4.38 12.14 -7.69
N ALA A 365 -4.25 10.93 -7.15
CA ALA A 365 -4.64 9.69 -7.82
C ALA A 365 -6.11 9.72 -8.26
N LEU A 366 -7.04 10.07 -7.35
CA LEU A 366 -8.48 10.19 -7.67
C LEU A 366 -8.76 11.21 -8.79
N ARG A 367 -8.02 12.32 -8.83
CA ARG A 367 -8.16 13.32 -9.90
C ARG A 367 -7.71 12.79 -11.26
N VAL A 368 -6.66 11.97 -11.31
CA VAL A 368 -6.20 11.32 -12.55
C VAL A 368 -7.30 10.38 -13.07
N ILE A 369 -7.88 9.55 -12.21
CA ILE A 369 -8.95 8.62 -12.60
C ILE A 369 -10.17 9.39 -13.10
N LEU A 370 -10.59 10.45 -12.40
CA LEU A 370 -11.75 11.25 -12.79
C LEU A 370 -11.57 11.96 -14.14
N ARG A 371 -10.35 12.40 -14.49
CA ARG A 371 -10.07 13.00 -15.80
C ARG A 371 -10.22 11.98 -16.94
N ALA A 372 -9.74 10.75 -16.72
CA ALA A 372 -9.84 9.67 -17.70
C ALA A 372 -11.25 9.08 -17.80
N THR A 373 -11.97 9.02 -16.66
CA THR A 373 -13.33 8.44 -16.57
C THR A 373 -14.32 9.41 -15.92
N PRO A 374 -14.72 10.50 -16.59
CA PRO A 374 -15.51 11.58 -15.97
C PRO A 374 -16.91 11.17 -15.49
N GLN A 375 -17.42 10.01 -15.90
CA GLN A 375 -18.81 9.61 -15.67
C GLN A 375 -19.00 8.65 -14.48
N ARG A 376 -17.94 8.25 -13.76
CA ARG A 376 -18.05 7.30 -12.64
C ARG A 376 -18.57 7.97 -11.35
N PRO A 377 -19.77 7.61 -10.84
CA PRO A 377 -20.33 8.23 -9.63
C PRO A 377 -19.54 7.88 -8.35
N ASP A 378 -19.02 6.65 -8.26
CA ASP A 378 -18.22 6.18 -7.13
C ASP A 378 -16.97 7.06 -6.90
N LEU A 379 -16.35 7.56 -7.97
CA LEU A 379 -15.20 8.47 -7.86
C LEU A 379 -15.58 9.83 -7.28
N LEU A 380 -16.79 10.34 -7.55
CA LEU A 380 -17.26 11.62 -7.01
C LEU A 380 -17.45 11.54 -5.49
N LEU A 381 -17.93 10.38 -5.00
CA LEU A 381 -18.03 10.13 -3.56
C LEU A 381 -16.64 10.10 -2.92
N GLN A 382 -15.71 9.31 -3.48
CA GLN A 382 -14.36 9.19 -2.92
C GLN A 382 -13.58 10.50 -2.97
N LEU A 383 -13.68 11.24 -4.07
CA LEU A 383 -13.05 12.55 -4.22
C LEU A 383 -13.61 13.56 -3.20
N GLY A 384 -14.94 13.63 -3.08
CA GLY A 384 -15.60 14.52 -2.14
C GLY A 384 -15.21 14.20 -0.69
N SER A 385 -15.23 12.93 -0.29
CA SER A 385 -14.83 12.52 1.06
C SER A 385 -13.35 12.77 1.34
N THR A 386 -12.46 12.58 0.35
CA THR A 386 -11.04 12.91 0.48
C THR A 386 -10.82 14.42 0.64
N LEU A 387 -11.61 15.25 -0.06
CA LEU A 387 -11.58 16.71 0.10
C LEU A 387 -12.08 17.15 1.49
N MET A 388 -13.12 16.50 2.02
CA MET A 388 -13.60 16.72 3.40
C MET A 388 -12.50 16.45 4.42
N GLU A 389 -11.77 15.33 4.30
CA GLU A 389 -10.66 14.98 5.20
C GLU A 389 -9.49 15.98 5.15
N LEU A 390 -9.26 16.60 3.99
CA LEU A 390 -8.26 17.65 3.80
C LEU A 390 -8.75 19.04 4.21
N GLY A 391 -9.96 19.15 4.77
CA GLY A 391 -10.59 20.43 5.16
C GLY A 391 -11.02 21.29 3.97
N ARG A 392 -11.00 20.77 2.74
CA ARG A 392 -11.40 21.49 1.51
C ARG A 392 -12.89 21.32 1.25
N VAL A 393 -13.70 21.73 2.22
CA VAL A 393 -15.15 21.47 2.27
C VAL A 393 -15.89 22.11 1.08
N GLU A 394 -15.53 23.32 0.69
CA GLU A 394 -16.12 24.05 -0.44
C GLU A 394 -15.95 23.29 -1.75
N ALA A 395 -14.79 22.64 -1.93
CA ALA A 395 -14.51 21.84 -3.12
C ALA A 395 -15.22 20.48 -3.11
N ALA A 396 -15.60 19.97 -1.93
CA ALA A 396 -16.31 18.71 -1.79
C ALA A 396 -17.79 18.81 -2.22
N VAL A 397 -18.47 19.92 -1.90
CA VAL A 397 -19.90 20.12 -2.19
C VAL A 397 -20.27 19.90 -3.67
N PRO A 398 -19.54 20.46 -4.67
CA PRO A 398 -19.81 20.19 -6.08
C PRO A 398 -19.70 18.71 -6.46
N CYS A 399 -18.80 17.96 -5.82
CA CYS A 399 -18.63 16.52 -6.07
C CYS A 399 -19.89 15.77 -5.65
N PHE A 400 -20.37 16.01 -4.43
CA PHE A 400 -21.59 15.37 -3.91
C PHE A 400 -22.85 15.80 -4.66
N ARG A 401 -22.99 17.07 -5.03
CA ARG A 401 -24.11 17.53 -5.87
C ARG A 401 -24.10 16.86 -7.24
N ARG A 402 -22.93 16.69 -7.86
CA ARG A 402 -22.81 15.99 -9.14
C ARG A 402 -23.15 14.50 -9.01
N LEU A 403 -22.70 13.86 -7.94
CA LEU A 403 -23.06 12.47 -7.60
C LEU A 403 -24.57 12.31 -7.49
N LEU A 404 -25.24 13.18 -6.72
CA LEU A 404 -26.69 13.10 -6.49
C LEU A 404 -27.52 13.44 -7.73
N ARG A 405 -27.00 14.21 -8.70
CA ARG A 405 -27.65 14.35 -10.01
C ARG A 405 -27.67 13.04 -10.80
N GLN A 406 -26.68 12.17 -10.60
CA GLN A 406 -26.58 10.86 -11.26
C GLN A 406 -27.29 9.76 -10.46
N ARG A 407 -27.28 9.86 -9.13
CA ARG A 407 -27.86 8.90 -8.18
C ARG A 407 -28.66 9.65 -7.10
N PRO A 408 -29.89 10.11 -7.38
CA PRO A 408 -30.66 10.93 -6.43
C PRO A 408 -31.05 10.21 -5.14
N GLU A 409 -31.16 8.88 -5.17
CA GLU A 409 -31.60 8.05 -4.05
C GLU A 409 -30.43 7.39 -3.29
N LEU A 410 -29.21 7.91 -3.43
CA LEU A 410 -28.02 7.39 -2.72
C LEU A 410 -27.91 7.99 -1.31
N PRO A 411 -28.15 7.22 -0.22
CA PRO A 411 -28.10 7.74 1.15
C PRO A 411 -26.76 8.37 1.50
N GLU A 412 -25.65 7.72 1.14
CA GLU A 412 -24.30 8.16 1.43
C GLU A 412 -23.98 9.50 0.77
N GLY A 413 -24.51 9.75 -0.44
CA GLY A 413 -24.36 11.01 -1.14
C GLY A 413 -25.03 12.18 -0.40
N HIS A 414 -26.25 11.96 0.10
CA HIS A 414 -26.97 12.94 0.90
C HIS A 414 -26.32 13.15 2.27
N TYR A 415 -25.84 12.08 2.90
CA TYR A 415 -25.13 12.15 4.17
C TYR A 415 -23.87 13.01 4.07
N GLN A 416 -23.02 12.75 3.06
CA GLN A 416 -21.80 13.51 2.84
C GLN A 416 -22.06 14.96 2.43
N LEU A 417 -23.09 15.21 1.59
CA LEU A 417 -23.52 16.56 1.25
C LEU A 417 -24.01 17.32 2.49
N GLY A 418 -24.78 16.65 3.35
CA GLY A 418 -25.31 17.23 4.59
C GLY A 418 -24.22 17.68 5.55
N GLN A 419 -23.22 16.81 5.77
CA GLN A 419 -22.04 17.15 6.58
C GLN A 419 -21.25 18.32 5.98
N ALA A 420 -21.03 18.32 4.65
CA ALA A 420 -20.30 19.39 3.98
C ALA A 420 -21.03 20.75 4.07
N LEU A 421 -22.34 20.77 3.86
CA LEU A 421 -23.15 21.99 3.96
C LEU A 421 -23.18 22.53 5.39
N ALA A 422 -23.31 21.66 6.39
CA ALA A 422 -23.27 22.06 7.78
C ALA A 422 -21.90 22.65 8.18
N ALA A 423 -20.80 22.06 7.72
CA ALA A 423 -19.45 22.58 7.94
C ALA A 423 -19.22 23.96 7.30
N LEU A 424 -19.93 24.30 6.23
CA LEU A 424 -19.92 25.64 5.60
C LEU A 424 -20.92 26.63 6.23
N GLY A 425 -21.63 26.24 7.30
CA GLY A 425 -22.66 27.07 7.94
C GLY A 425 -23.99 27.15 7.18
N HIS A 426 -24.18 26.34 6.12
CA HIS A 426 -25.46 26.21 5.42
C HIS A 426 -26.38 25.23 6.15
N THR A 427 -26.70 25.53 7.41
CA THR A 427 -27.15 24.52 8.36
C THR A 427 -28.53 23.94 8.06
N GLU A 428 -29.48 24.73 7.54
CA GLU A 428 -30.80 24.21 7.15
C GLU A 428 -30.72 23.27 5.94
N ALA A 429 -29.93 23.64 4.93
CA ALA A 429 -29.72 22.79 3.76
C ALA A 429 -28.97 21.50 4.13
N GLY A 430 -28.00 21.59 5.04
CA GLY A 430 -27.31 20.43 5.61
C GLY A 430 -28.26 19.50 6.36
N LEU A 431 -29.10 20.05 7.22
CA LEU A 431 -30.10 19.28 7.97
C LEU A 431 -31.13 18.61 7.04
N HIS A 432 -31.57 19.30 5.98
CA HIS A 432 -32.45 18.72 4.98
C HIS A 432 -31.81 17.50 4.29
N ALA A 433 -30.56 17.62 3.84
CA ALA A 433 -29.84 16.52 3.21
C ALA A 433 -29.64 15.33 4.18
N LEU A 434 -29.30 15.57 5.45
CA LEU A 434 -29.19 14.51 6.46
C LEU A 434 -30.54 13.81 6.73
N ASN A 435 -31.65 14.55 6.74
CA ASN A 435 -32.99 13.96 6.84
C ASN A 435 -33.33 13.09 5.64
N THR A 436 -32.97 13.51 4.43
CA THR A 436 -33.13 12.70 3.22
C THR A 436 -32.30 11.43 3.31
N ALA A 437 -31.04 11.53 3.74
CA ALA A 437 -30.17 10.36 3.96
C ALA A 437 -30.80 9.38 4.97
N HIS A 438 -31.31 9.87 6.10
CA HIS A 438 -31.97 9.04 7.11
C HIS A 438 -33.29 8.43 6.60
N THR A 439 -34.06 9.15 5.79
CA THR A 439 -35.28 8.62 5.16
C THR A 439 -34.95 7.47 4.21
N LEU A 440 -33.88 7.60 3.41
CA LEU A 440 -33.45 6.57 2.47
C LEU A 440 -32.78 5.37 3.16
N ALA A 441 -32.12 5.59 4.31
CA ALA A 441 -31.49 4.54 5.11
C ALA A 441 -31.81 4.67 6.62
N PRO A 442 -33.03 4.29 7.08
CA PRO A 442 -33.45 4.47 8.46
C PRO A 442 -32.61 3.70 9.50
N GLU A 443 -32.08 2.53 9.14
CA GLU A 443 -31.27 1.68 10.03
C GLU A 443 -29.78 2.09 10.05
N ALA A 444 -29.35 3.08 9.24
CA ALA A 444 -27.98 3.58 9.25
C ALA A 444 -27.71 4.42 10.51
N THR A 445 -26.97 3.83 11.46
CA THR A 445 -26.77 4.40 12.80
C THR A 445 -25.85 5.62 12.79
N ASP A 446 -24.85 5.63 11.92
CA ASP A 446 -23.94 6.76 11.66
C ASP A 446 -24.71 7.98 11.11
N VAL A 447 -25.65 7.74 10.18
CA VAL A 447 -26.53 8.78 9.64
C VAL A 447 -27.45 9.32 10.72
N LEU A 448 -28.10 8.45 11.50
CA LEU A 448 -28.99 8.88 12.59
C LEU A 448 -28.24 9.70 13.64
N THR A 449 -27.11 9.20 14.15
CA THR A 449 -26.32 9.91 15.19
C THR A 449 -25.82 11.26 14.71
N SER A 450 -25.38 11.34 13.45
CA SER A 450 -24.99 12.62 12.85
C SER A 450 -26.18 13.57 12.69
N LEU A 451 -27.34 13.08 12.22
CA LEU A 451 -28.56 13.89 12.10
C LEU A 451 -29.00 14.45 13.46
N GLU A 452 -29.04 13.61 14.49
CA GLU A 452 -29.41 14.02 15.84
C GLU A 452 -28.42 15.03 16.44
N TRP A 453 -27.12 14.87 16.14
CA TRP A 453 -26.11 15.84 16.53
C TRP A 453 -26.32 17.22 15.87
N HIS A 454 -26.62 17.26 14.57
CA HIS A 454 -26.91 18.52 13.88
C HIS A 454 -28.18 19.19 14.42
N ARG A 455 -29.22 18.40 14.70
CA ARG A 455 -30.43 18.90 15.37
C ARG A 455 -30.11 19.53 16.71
N LEU A 456 -29.31 18.86 17.54
CA LEU A 456 -28.89 19.35 18.84
C LEU A 456 -28.06 20.64 18.72
N SER A 457 -27.13 20.71 17.76
CA SER A 457 -26.32 21.90 17.44
C SER A 457 -27.15 23.12 17.03
N LEU A 458 -28.33 22.87 16.49
CA LEU A 458 -29.28 23.90 16.06
C LEU A 458 -30.40 24.16 17.07
N CYS A 459 -30.33 23.58 18.27
CA CYS A 459 -31.41 23.61 19.25
C CYS A 459 -32.79 23.16 18.69
N ASP A 460 -32.77 22.25 17.71
CA ASP A 460 -33.96 21.57 17.16
C ASP A 460 -34.37 20.44 18.11
N TRP A 461 -35.24 20.79 19.04
CA TRP A 461 -35.65 19.91 20.14
C TRP A 461 -37.06 19.35 19.99
N ASP A 462 -37.66 19.48 18.81
CA ASP A 462 -39.01 18.96 18.58
C ASP A 462 -38.96 17.42 18.63
N ASP A 463 -39.84 16.81 19.45
CA ASP A 463 -39.88 15.37 19.73
C ASP A 463 -38.53 14.78 20.20
N TYR A 464 -37.70 15.57 20.92
CA TYR A 464 -36.35 15.19 21.32
C TYR A 464 -36.31 13.87 22.10
N ASP A 465 -37.14 13.71 23.13
CA ASP A 465 -37.09 12.52 24.01
C ASP A 465 -37.36 11.23 23.23
N ARG A 466 -38.34 11.25 22.32
CA ARG A 466 -38.65 10.10 21.46
C ARG A 466 -37.51 9.80 20.50
N ARG A 467 -36.92 10.83 19.89
CA ARG A 467 -35.76 10.67 18.98
C ARG A 467 -34.52 10.16 19.71
N ALA A 468 -34.20 10.71 20.87
CA ALA A 468 -33.11 10.27 21.72
C ALA A 468 -33.29 8.81 22.16
N ALA A 469 -34.50 8.42 22.59
CA ALA A 469 -34.81 7.03 22.94
C ALA A 469 -34.67 6.08 21.75
N ARG A 470 -35.07 6.50 20.53
CA ARG A 470 -34.87 5.73 19.30
C ARG A 470 -33.39 5.55 18.99
N MET A 471 -32.62 6.62 19.05
CA MET A 471 -31.18 6.59 18.80
C MET A 471 -30.46 5.71 19.82
N LEU A 472 -30.80 5.79 21.11
CA LEU A 472 -30.23 4.92 22.15
C LEU A 472 -30.48 3.43 21.84
N ARG A 473 -31.72 3.05 21.50
CA ARG A 473 -32.04 1.65 21.13
C ARG A 473 -31.25 1.19 19.90
N GLN A 474 -31.05 2.07 18.92
CA GLN A 474 -30.29 1.74 17.72
C GLN A 474 -28.79 1.61 18.01
N LEU A 475 -28.23 2.48 18.86
CA LEU A 475 -26.85 2.38 19.34
C LEU A 475 -26.61 1.11 20.16
N GLN A 476 -27.56 0.68 20.98
CA GLN A 476 -27.47 -0.59 21.72
C GLN A 476 -27.39 -1.78 20.75
N ARG A 477 -28.30 -1.86 19.77
CA ARG A 477 -28.24 -2.89 18.70
C ARG A 477 -26.93 -2.84 17.93
N TYR A 478 -26.46 -1.64 17.60
CA TYR A 478 -25.18 -1.43 16.91
C TYR A 478 -23.97 -1.90 17.74
N ALA A 479 -23.97 -1.70 19.06
CA ALA A 479 -22.88 -2.12 19.93
C ALA A 479 -22.79 -3.64 20.12
N GLU A 480 -23.87 -4.35 19.81
CA GLU A 480 -23.97 -5.82 19.84
C GLU A 480 -23.68 -6.45 18.47
N SER A 481 -23.70 -5.69 17.37
CA SER A 481 -23.37 -6.16 16.03
C SER A 481 -21.90 -5.97 15.67
N SER A 482 -21.39 -6.76 14.73
CA SER A 482 -20.08 -6.56 14.09
C SER A 482 -20.18 -5.84 12.74
N ASP A 483 -21.39 -5.62 12.23
CA ASP A 483 -21.66 -5.02 10.93
C ASP A 483 -22.03 -3.53 11.03
N GLY A 484 -21.99 -2.86 9.88
CA GLY A 484 -22.45 -1.48 9.69
C GLY A 484 -21.34 -0.42 9.77
N PRO A 485 -21.63 0.81 9.30
CA PRO A 485 -20.67 1.91 9.35
C PRO A 485 -20.25 2.28 10.77
N LEU A 486 -19.06 2.87 10.92
CA LEU A 486 -18.56 3.30 12.22
C LEU A 486 -19.32 4.52 12.75
N VAL A 487 -19.70 4.47 14.03
CA VAL A 487 -20.32 5.60 14.73
C VAL A 487 -19.26 6.30 15.57
N ALA A 488 -19.05 7.60 15.34
CA ALA A 488 -18.06 8.40 16.07
C ALA A 488 -18.39 8.47 17.59
N PRO A 489 -17.54 7.90 18.47
CA PRO A 489 -17.81 7.87 19.91
C PRO A 489 -17.90 9.26 20.56
N LEU A 490 -17.16 10.24 20.03
CA LEU A 490 -17.21 11.63 20.51
C LEU A 490 -18.59 12.27 20.29
N THR A 491 -19.17 12.09 19.10
CA THR A 491 -20.51 12.60 18.77
C THR A 491 -21.56 11.95 19.65
N ALA A 492 -21.44 10.64 19.88
CA ALA A 492 -22.32 9.90 20.78
C ALA A 492 -22.27 10.43 22.24
N SER A 493 -21.16 11.02 22.67
CA SER A 493 -20.97 11.59 24.02
C SER A 493 -21.74 12.87 24.30
N LEU A 494 -22.38 13.46 23.29
CA LEU A 494 -23.31 14.56 23.47
C LEU A 494 -24.69 14.11 23.95
N PHE A 495 -24.93 12.79 23.99
CA PHE A 495 -26.19 12.20 24.41
C PHE A 495 -26.03 11.42 25.72
N ALA A 496 -27.15 11.24 26.42
CA ALA A 496 -27.17 10.51 27.68
C ALA A 496 -27.11 9.00 27.39
N LEU A 497 -25.89 8.46 27.32
CA LEU A 497 -25.65 7.04 27.08
C LEU A 497 -25.12 6.35 28.34
N PRO A 498 -25.49 5.10 28.60
CA PRO A 498 -24.90 4.30 29.67
C PRO A 498 -23.38 4.18 29.49
N PRO A 499 -22.58 4.22 30.58
CA PRO A 499 -21.12 4.10 30.50
C PRO A 499 -20.62 2.84 29.77
N ALA A 500 -21.29 1.70 29.96
CA ALA A 500 -20.95 0.47 29.25
C ALA A 500 -21.09 0.61 27.72
N LEU A 501 -22.08 1.38 27.25
CA LEU A 501 -22.27 1.63 25.82
C LEU A 501 -21.15 2.51 25.25
N HIS A 502 -20.69 3.51 26.01
CA HIS A 502 -19.51 4.32 25.63
C HIS A 502 -18.28 3.46 25.37
N ARG A 503 -17.98 2.54 26.28
CA ARG A 503 -16.86 1.59 26.13
C ARG A 503 -17.00 0.75 24.86
N ARG A 504 -18.19 0.19 24.62
CA ARG A 504 -18.46 -0.66 23.45
C ARG A 504 -18.31 0.11 22.14
N LEU A 505 -18.75 1.37 22.09
CA LEU A 505 -18.54 2.23 20.93
C LEU A 505 -17.04 2.49 20.69
N GLY A 506 -16.26 2.72 21.75
CA GLY A 506 -14.80 2.81 21.67
C GLY A 506 -14.16 1.53 21.11
N GLU A 507 -14.58 0.37 21.61
CA GLU A 507 -14.08 -0.95 21.15
C GLU A 507 -14.36 -1.17 19.65
N ARG A 508 -15.58 -0.86 19.18
CA ARG A 508 -15.94 -0.93 17.75
C ARG A 508 -15.16 0.06 16.90
N TRP A 509 -14.96 1.28 17.39
CA TRP A 509 -14.17 2.29 16.67
C TRP A 509 -12.70 1.90 16.52
N SER A 510 -12.16 1.17 17.50
CA SER A 510 -10.78 0.67 17.49
C SER A 510 -10.59 -0.60 16.64
N GLU A 511 -11.65 -1.37 16.36
CA GLU A 511 -11.56 -2.65 15.65
C GLU A 511 -10.91 -2.58 14.25
N PRO A 512 -11.23 -1.60 13.38
CA PRO A 512 -10.57 -1.48 12.07
C PRO A 512 -9.06 -1.24 12.18
N THR A 513 -8.63 -0.45 13.17
CA THR A 513 -7.20 -0.23 13.44
C THR A 513 -6.54 -1.51 13.91
N ARG A 514 -7.19 -2.27 14.80
CA ARG A 514 -6.72 -3.59 15.24
C ARG A 514 -6.52 -4.53 14.05
N ALA A 515 -7.50 -4.60 13.16
CA ALA A 515 -7.43 -5.44 11.97
C ALA A 515 -6.30 -5.00 11.01
N ARG A 516 -6.10 -3.69 10.79
CA ARG A 516 -5.00 -3.18 9.93
C ARG A 516 -3.61 -3.50 10.46
N ILE A 517 -3.44 -3.51 11.78
CA ILE A 517 -2.14 -3.64 12.45
C ILE A 517 -1.84 -5.08 12.89
N ALA A 518 -2.81 -5.98 12.86
CA ALA A 518 -2.62 -7.40 13.16
C ALA A 518 -1.40 -7.98 12.42
N GLY A 519 -0.42 -8.50 13.17
CA GLY A 519 0.83 -9.05 12.64
C GLY A 519 1.86 -8.02 12.16
N ARG A 520 1.63 -6.71 12.35
CA ARG A 520 2.52 -5.59 11.94
C ARG A 520 3.03 -4.77 13.12
N HIS A 521 3.11 -5.39 14.30
CA HIS A 521 3.69 -4.76 15.49
C HIS A 521 5.18 -4.54 15.30
N LEU A 522 5.70 -3.46 15.88
CA LEU A 522 7.14 -3.27 15.95
C LEU A 522 7.74 -4.28 16.95
N PRO A 523 9.02 -4.68 16.76
CA PRO A 523 9.74 -5.43 17.78
C PRO A 523 9.74 -4.64 19.10
N PRO A 524 9.73 -5.32 20.26
CA PRO A 524 9.76 -4.66 21.55
C PRO A 524 10.80 -3.53 21.58
N PRO A 525 10.45 -2.35 22.11
CA PRO A 525 11.39 -1.24 22.20
C PRO A 525 12.58 -1.66 23.08
N PRO A 526 13.81 -1.27 22.72
CA PRO A 526 14.95 -1.54 23.57
C PRO A 526 14.74 -0.78 24.90
N ARG A 527 14.85 -1.46 26.04
CA ARG A 527 14.92 -0.77 27.33
C ARG A 527 16.25 -0.01 27.35
N LEU A 528 16.19 1.30 27.19
CA LEU A 528 17.38 2.13 27.35
C LEU A 528 17.64 2.26 28.85
N ASN A 529 18.86 1.94 29.26
CA ASN A 529 19.37 2.27 30.59
C ASN A 529 19.67 3.78 30.62
N SER A 530 18.63 4.60 30.51
CA SER A 530 18.74 6.06 30.56
C SER A 530 18.70 6.52 32.02
N GLN A 531 19.53 7.49 32.38
CA GLN A 531 19.44 8.16 33.68
C GLN A 531 18.18 9.02 33.82
N ARG A 532 17.53 9.39 32.70
CA ARG A 532 16.28 10.15 32.64
C ARG A 532 15.18 9.34 31.97
N LEU A 533 13.97 9.37 32.52
CA LEU A 533 12.80 8.76 31.90
C LEU A 533 12.36 9.58 30.67
N ARG A 534 12.18 8.93 29.52
CA ARG A 534 11.76 9.59 28.26
C ARG A 534 10.26 9.55 28.09
N ILE A 535 9.63 10.73 28.05
CA ILE A 535 8.18 10.88 27.87
C ILE A 535 7.92 11.44 26.47
N GLY A 536 7.08 10.77 25.69
CA GLY A 536 6.57 11.27 24.41
C GLY A 536 5.12 11.69 24.52
N TYR A 537 4.77 12.85 23.98
CA TYR A 537 3.39 13.32 23.82
C TYR A 537 3.03 13.36 22.33
N LEU A 538 1.94 12.71 21.94
CA LEU A 538 1.50 12.63 20.54
C LEU A 538 0.22 13.44 20.35
N SER A 539 0.23 14.45 19.47
CA SER A 539 -0.97 15.25 19.20
C SER A 539 -0.97 15.97 17.86
N ALA A 540 -2.14 16.17 17.26
CA ALA A 540 -2.37 17.11 16.17
C ALA A 540 -2.74 18.53 16.66
N ASP A 541 -2.90 18.70 17.97
CA ASP A 541 -3.49 19.89 18.57
C ASP A 541 -2.47 20.74 19.36
N PHE A 542 -1.18 20.60 19.06
CA PHE A 542 -0.13 21.51 19.52
C PHE A 542 -0.17 22.85 18.78
N ARG A 543 -1.30 23.55 18.89
CA ARG A 543 -1.67 24.76 18.17
C ARG A 543 -2.77 25.51 18.93
N ASP A 544 -3.26 26.62 18.38
CA ASP A 544 -4.43 27.35 18.88
C ASP A 544 -5.70 26.48 18.83
N HIS A 545 -5.82 25.68 19.89
CA HIS A 545 -6.83 24.65 20.08
C HIS A 545 -7.06 24.45 21.58
N ALA A 546 -8.27 24.02 21.97
CA ALA A 546 -8.63 23.83 23.36
C ALA A 546 -7.62 22.94 24.13
N MET A 547 -7.16 21.85 23.51
CA MET A 547 -6.15 20.97 24.11
C MET A 547 -4.79 21.68 24.25
N GLY A 548 -4.31 22.35 23.19
CA GLY A 548 -3.04 23.09 23.21
C GLY A 548 -2.99 24.14 24.33
N HIS A 549 -4.07 24.91 24.48
CA HIS A 549 -4.21 25.90 25.57
C HIS A 549 -4.16 25.27 26.96
N LEU A 550 -4.76 24.10 27.14
CA LEU A 550 -4.75 23.40 28.43
C LEU A 550 -3.37 22.82 28.78
N ILE A 551 -2.64 22.27 27.81
CA ILE A 551 -1.44 21.48 28.10
C ILE A 551 -0.12 22.26 28.00
N HIS A 552 -0.08 23.40 27.31
CA HIS A 552 1.20 24.05 26.99
C HIS A 552 2.06 24.37 28.23
N GLY A 553 1.42 24.75 29.35
CA GLY A 553 2.09 25.03 30.62
C GLY A 553 2.76 23.80 31.24
N VAL A 554 2.17 22.61 31.06
CA VAL A 554 2.66 21.33 31.63
C VAL A 554 4.07 21.02 31.16
N PHE A 555 4.35 21.20 29.86
CA PHE A 555 5.64 20.82 29.29
C PHE A 555 6.81 21.49 29.99
N SER A 556 6.71 22.80 30.25
CA SER A 556 7.78 23.59 30.86
C SER A 556 8.06 23.25 32.34
N LYS A 557 7.15 22.54 33.02
CA LYS A 557 7.24 22.26 34.46
C LYS A 557 7.85 20.90 34.79
N HIS A 558 8.13 20.07 33.79
CA HIS A 558 8.81 18.80 34.02
C HIS A 558 10.23 18.98 34.55
N ASP A 559 10.66 18.15 35.51
CA ASP A 559 12.04 18.17 36.02
C ASP A 559 12.98 17.54 34.99
N ARG A 560 13.65 18.41 34.24
CA ARG A 560 14.63 18.05 33.19
C ARG A 560 15.85 17.30 33.71
N ARG A 561 16.06 17.18 35.03
CA ARG A 561 17.11 16.32 35.61
C ARG A 561 16.69 14.85 35.66
N ARG A 562 15.38 14.58 35.71
CA ARG A 562 14.77 13.24 35.82
C ARG A 562 14.05 12.81 34.54
N PHE A 563 13.51 13.74 33.76
CA PHE A 563 12.68 13.45 32.59
C PHE A 563 13.18 14.15 31.34
N GLU A 564 13.21 13.45 30.21
CA GLU A 564 13.47 13.99 28.87
C GLU A 564 12.15 13.96 28.07
N VAL A 565 11.68 15.12 27.60
CA VAL A 565 10.32 15.28 27.07
C VAL A 565 10.33 15.56 25.57
N PHE A 566 9.55 14.76 24.86
CA PHE A 566 9.34 14.80 23.42
C PHE A 566 7.89 15.17 23.11
N ALA A 567 7.69 16.06 22.14
CA ALA A 567 6.39 16.34 21.54
C ALA A 567 6.41 15.95 20.06
N TYR A 568 5.55 15.02 19.67
CA TYR A 568 5.34 14.57 18.29
C TYR A 568 4.09 15.22 17.73
N SER A 569 4.27 16.27 16.91
CA SER A 569 3.19 17.02 16.28
C SER A 569 2.70 16.34 15.00
N LEU A 570 1.44 15.92 15.00
CA LEU A 570 0.71 15.42 13.84
C LEU A 570 0.17 16.55 12.94
N SER A 571 0.50 17.81 13.26
CA SER A 571 0.20 19.01 12.49
C SER A 571 1.47 19.81 12.20
N ASP A 572 1.50 20.52 11.08
CA ASP A 572 2.55 21.46 10.68
C ASP A 572 2.20 22.93 10.97
N ILE A 573 1.07 23.18 11.65
CA ILE A 573 0.64 24.53 12.03
C ILE A 573 1.63 25.15 13.01
N SER A 574 1.97 26.42 12.78
CA SER A 574 2.87 27.21 13.61
C SER A 574 2.18 28.49 14.06
N ASP A 575 1.84 28.55 15.34
CA ASP A 575 1.24 29.70 16.05
C ASP A 575 1.86 29.91 17.44
N ALA A 576 1.33 30.86 18.21
CA ALA A 576 1.84 31.20 19.55
C ALA A 576 1.80 30.02 20.54
N VAL A 577 0.78 29.17 20.47
CA VAL A 577 0.65 27.99 21.35
C VAL A 577 1.69 26.94 20.97
N SER A 578 1.83 26.66 19.67
CA SER A 578 2.86 25.72 19.18
C SER A 578 4.28 26.18 19.55
N ALA A 579 4.53 27.50 19.54
CA ALA A 579 5.81 28.08 19.92
C ALA A 579 6.08 27.95 21.42
N ALA A 580 5.06 28.16 22.27
CA ALA A 580 5.15 27.95 23.71
C ALA A 580 5.45 26.48 24.05
N ILE A 581 4.75 25.55 23.40
CA ILE A 581 4.99 24.10 23.56
C ILE A 581 6.41 23.74 23.13
N ARG A 582 6.85 24.20 21.95
CA ARG A 582 8.21 23.95 21.44
C ARG A 582 9.29 24.42 22.41
N LYS A 583 9.10 25.58 23.05
CA LYS A 583 10.01 26.10 24.08
C LYS A 583 9.95 25.28 25.38
N GLY A 584 8.81 24.64 25.65
CA GLY A 584 8.57 23.86 26.87
C GLY A 584 9.15 22.46 26.86
N VAL A 585 9.52 21.88 25.72
CA VAL A 585 10.00 20.48 25.59
C VAL A 585 11.49 20.39 25.24
N ASP A 586 12.12 19.24 25.47
CA ASP A 586 13.49 18.98 25.02
C ASP A 586 13.52 18.77 23.49
N HIS A 587 12.52 18.08 22.94
CA HIS A 587 12.44 17.74 21.52
C HIS A 587 11.04 17.99 20.95
N PHE A 588 10.92 18.86 19.96
CA PHE A 588 9.67 19.10 19.22
C PHE A 588 9.80 18.60 17.78
N LYS A 589 9.05 17.56 17.42
CA LYS A 589 9.13 16.88 16.12
C LYS A 589 7.83 17.03 15.35
N ILE A 590 7.90 17.65 14.17
CA ILE A 590 6.77 17.71 13.25
C ILE A 590 6.82 16.47 12.38
N VAL A 591 5.80 15.62 12.50
CA VAL A 591 5.72 14.33 11.81
C VAL A 591 4.44 14.19 10.97
N ALA A 592 3.76 15.32 10.71
CA ALA A 592 2.48 15.37 10.00
C ALA A 592 2.54 14.77 8.57
N ALA A 593 3.71 14.85 7.93
CA ALA A 593 3.96 14.34 6.58
C ALA A 593 4.36 12.86 6.54
N ASP A 594 4.70 12.28 7.69
CA ASP A 594 5.22 10.92 7.78
C ASP A 594 4.09 9.89 7.85
N SER A 595 4.39 8.65 7.43
CA SER A 595 3.49 7.52 7.57
C SER A 595 3.37 7.10 9.04
N SER A 596 2.24 6.51 9.45
CA SER A 596 2.08 5.99 10.81
C SER A 596 3.18 4.98 11.22
N GLU A 597 3.75 4.27 10.24
CA GLU A 597 4.88 3.36 10.48
C GLU A 597 6.19 4.10 10.72
N ALA A 598 6.51 5.10 9.90
CA ALA A 598 7.70 5.92 10.07
C ALA A 598 7.67 6.68 11.40
N ILE A 599 6.50 7.21 11.78
CA ILE A 599 6.29 7.85 13.09
C ILE A 599 6.55 6.85 14.23
N ALA A 600 5.99 5.65 14.16
CA ALA A 600 6.19 4.62 15.18
C ALA A 600 7.67 4.18 15.26
N GLN A 601 8.34 4.01 14.12
CA GLN A 601 9.77 3.71 14.07
C GLN A 601 10.61 4.83 14.67
N GLN A 602 10.27 6.10 14.40
CA GLN A 602 10.94 7.26 14.97
C GLN A 602 10.79 7.30 16.49
N ILE A 603 9.56 7.16 17.02
CA ILE A 603 9.30 7.09 18.47
C ILE A 603 10.09 5.95 19.12
N ARG A 604 10.14 4.79 18.46
CA ARG A 604 10.92 3.64 18.94
C ARG A 604 12.43 3.92 18.91
N ALA A 605 12.94 4.57 17.87
CA ALA A 605 14.35 4.93 17.74
C ALA A 605 14.78 5.99 18.76
N ASP A 606 13.87 6.90 19.12
CA ASP A 606 14.05 7.86 20.20
C ASP A 606 14.04 7.17 21.58
N GLY A 607 13.60 5.92 21.67
CA GLY A 607 13.58 5.13 22.89
C GLY A 607 12.68 5.74 23.96
N ILE A 608 11.46 6.13 23.57
CA ILE A 608 10.44 6.64 24.48
C ILE A 608 10.00 5.54 25.44
N ASP A 609 10.07 5.83 26.75
CA ASP A 609 9.66 4.91 27.82
C ASP A 609 8.13 4.97 28.04
N VAL A 610 7.58 6.19 28.03
CA VAL A 610 6.15 6.44 28.18
C VAL A 610 5.64 7.28 27.02
N LEU A 611 4.71 6.74 26.24
CA LEU A 611 4.02 7.48 25.18
C LEU A 611 2.61 7.86 25.63
N ILE A 612 2.31 9.16 25.66
CA ILE A 612 1.02 9.72 26.05
C ILE A 612 0.27 10.16 24.79
N ASP A 613 -0.85 9.50 24.51
CA ASP A 613 -1.82 9.89 23.50
C ASP A 613 -2.66 11.06 24.02
N LEU A 614 -2.61 12.19 23.32
CA LEU A 614 -3.42 13.38 23.58
C LEU A 614 -4.55 13.55 22.55
N MET A 615 -4.83 12.53 21.74
CA MET A 615 -5.87 12.57 20.71
C MET A 615 -7.06 11.71 21.09
N GLY A 616 -6.87 10.40 21.30
CA GLY A 616 -7.95 9.44 21.37
C GLY A 616 -8.84 9.41 20.12
N HIS A 617 -10.15 9.19 20.30
CA HIS A 617 -11.14 9.09 19.21
C HIS A 617 -11.62 10.47 18.70
N THR A 618 -10.66 11.33 18.36
CA THR A 618 -10.87 12.68 17.81
C THR A 618 -10.36 12.78 16.37
N HIS A 619 -10.65 13.89 15.69
CA HIS A 619 -10.19 14.12 14.32
C HIS A 619 -8.67 14.19 14.24
N HIS A 620 -8.10 13.72 13.13
CA HIS A 620 -6.66 13.69 12.85
C HIS A 620 -5.80 12.85 13.81
N GLY A 621 -6.41 12.12 14.75
CA GLY A 621 -5.73 11.07 15.51
C GLY A 621 -5.05 10.05 14.60
N ARG A 622 -3.93 9.49 15.06
CA ARG A 622 -3.17 8.45 14.35
C ARG A 622 -3.07 7.19 15.22
N PRO A 623 -4.20 6.49 15.48
CA PRO A 623 -4.21 5.33 16.37
C PRO A 623 -3.31 4.18 15.87
N ASP A 624 -3.07 4.10 14.56
CA ASP A 624 -2.15 3.17 13.92
C ASP A 624 -0.69 3.30 14.44
N VAL A 625 -0.28 4.50 14.85
CA VAL A 625 1.05 4.72 15.47
C VAL A 625 1.09 3.99 16.83
N LEU A 626 0.07 4.20 17.65
CA LEU A 626 -0.03 3.62 19.00
C LEU A 626 -0.26 2.10 18.94
N ALA A 627 -1.07 1.61 18.00
CA ALA A 627 -1.33 0.19 17.79
C ALA A 627 -0.09 -0.61 17.41
N ARG A 628 0.92 0.04 16.82
CA ARG A 628 2.23 -0.55 16.53
C ARG A 628 3.14 -0.69 17.74
N ARG A 629 2.71 -0.19 18.92
CA ARG A 629 3.37 -0.32 20.22
C ARG A 629 4.83 0.20 20.21
N PRO A 630 5.12 1.43 19.75
CA PRO A 630 6.49 1.95 19.70
C PRO A 630 7.13 2.23 21.07
N ALA A 631 6.34 2.34 22.14
CA ALA A 631 6.80 2.52 23.52
C ALA A 631 6.30 1.38 24.42
N PRO A 632 7.02 1.02 25.50
CA PRO A 632 6.64 -0.08 26.38
C PRO A 632 5.38 0.24 27.20
N LEU A 633 5.23 1.49 27.65
CA LEU A 633 4.04 2.00 28.32
C LEU A 633 3.35 3.05 27.44
N GLN A 634 2.05 2.88 27.19
CA GLN A 634 1.24 3.83 26.44
C GLN A 634 0.00 4.24 27.23
N LEU A 635 -0.18 5.54 27.44
CA LEU A 635 -1.27 6.09 28.22
C LEU A 635 -2.15 7.00 27.36
N HIS A 636 -3.45 7.00 27.61
CA HIS A 636 -4.38 8.00 27.07
C HIS A 636 -4.58 9.12 28.09
N TYR A 637 -4.58 10.36 27.63
CA TYR A 637 -4.77 11.52 28.49
C TYR A 637 -5.44 12.68 27.76
N LEU A 638 -6.40 13.33 28.43
CA LEU A 638 -6.99 14.64 28.10
C LEU A 638 -7.81 14.74 26.79
N GLY A 639 -7.28 14.31 25.65
CA GLY A 639 -7.82 14.64 24.32
C GLY A 639 -9.23 14.11 24.02
N TYR A 640 -9.57 12.95 24.59
CA TYR A 640 -10.85 12.29 24.35
C TYR A 640 -11.54 11.90 25.68
N PRO A 641 -12.80 12.32 25.91
CA PRO A 641 -13.49 12.13 27.18
C PRO A 641 -14.20 10.76 27.27
N GLY A 642 -13.43 9.67 27.26
CA GLY A 642 -13.97 8.31 27.39
C GLY A 642 -12.93 7.22 27.19
N SER A 643 -13.37 5.97 27.26
CA SER A 643 -12.55 4.80 26.94
C SER A 643 -12.34 4.70 25.42
N LEU A 644 -11.11 4.42 25.00
CA LEU A 644 -10.77 4.14 23.61
C LEU A 644 -11.16 2.71 23.22
N GLY A 645 -11.38 1.81 24.19
CA GLY A 645 -11.65 0.41 23.90
C GLY A 645 -10.51 -0.27 23.11
N ALA A 646 -9.32 0.30 23.20
CA ALA A 646 -8.12 -0.14 22.50
C ALA A 646 -7.27 -1.01 23.43
N ASP A 647 -6.73 -2.10 22.89
CA ASP A 647 -5.84 -3.04 23.59
C ASP A 647 -4.36 -2.63 23.51
N TRP A 648 -4.05 -1.59 22.74
CA TRP A 648 -2.71 -1.01 22.66
C TRP A 648 -2.50 0.18 23.60
N ILE A 649 -3.51 0.61 24.36
CA ILE A 649 -3.39 1.65 25.38
C ILE A 649 -3.50 0.97 26.75
N ASP A 650 -2.48 1.14 27.57
CA ASP A 650 -2.32 0.41 28.83
C ASP A 650 -3.13 1.06 29.97
N GLY A 651 -3.23 2.40 29.96
CA GLY A 651 -3.88 3.16 31.02
C GLY A 651 -4.48 4.49 30.56
N LEU A 652 -5.39 5.03 31.38
CA LEU A 652 -6.05 6.32 31.21
C LEU A 652 -5.74 7.19 32.43
N ILE A 653 -5.16 8.37 32.21
CA ILE A 653 -4.92 9.36 33.26
C ILE A 653 -6.22 10.15 33.51
N ALA A 654 -6.69 10.12 34.75
CA ALA A 654 -7.94 10.76 35.20
C ALA A 654 -7.82 11.28 36.65
N ASP A 655 -8.95 11.57 37.29
CA ASP A 655 -9.07 11.88 38.72
C ASP A 655 -10.32 11.21 39.31
N THR A 656 -10.51 11.31 40.63
CA THR A 656 -11.59 10.64 41.37
C THR A 656 -12.98 11.22 41.07
N TRP A 657 -13.08 12.49 40.73
CA TRP A 657 -14.36 13.12 40.36
C TRP A 657 -14.76 12.77 38.94
N LEU A 658 -13.79 12.77 38.03
CA LEU A 658 -13.95 12.47 36.62
C LEU A 658 -14.34 11.00 36.40
N ILE A 659 -13.57 10.08 37.00
CA ILE A 659 -13.84 8.65 36.98
C ILE A 659 -13.77 8.13 38.42
N PRO A 660 -14.92 8.05 39.13
CA PRO A 660 -14.99 7.42 40.44
C PRO A 660 -14.55 5.93 40.37
N PRO A 661 -13.97 5.36 41.44
CA PRO A 661 -13.55 3.95 41.49
C PRO A 661 -14.63 2.95 41.05
N GLU A 662 -15.89 3.22 41.39
CA GLU A 662 -17.04 2.41 41.00
C GLU A 662 -17.26 2.33 39.48
N HIS A 663 -16.70 3.28 38.71
CA HIS A 663 -16.82 3.31 37.25
C HIS A 663 -15.67 2.60 36.52
N ASP A 664 -14.67 2.03 37.22
CA ASP A 664 -13.50 1.40 36.59
C ASP A 664 -13.88 0.32 35.57
N SER A 665 -14.92 -0.45 35.86
CA SER A 665 -15.39 -1.52 34.95
C SER A 665 -15.89 -1.01 33.58
N HIS A 666 -16.22 0.28 33.48
CA HIS A 666 -16.67 0.92 32.24
C HIS A 666 -15.51 1.40 31.35
N TYR A 667 -14.26 1.18 31.76
CA TYR A 667 -13.09 1.52 30.95
C TYR A 667 -12.34 0.25 30.58
N ARG A 668 -11.79 0.22 29.37
CA ARG A 668 -10.89 -0.86 28.94
C ARG A 668 -9.49 -0.65 29.50
N GLU A 669 -9.08 0.60 29.58
CA GLU A 669 -7.80 1.05 30.12
C GLU A 669 -7.79 0.93 31.66
N THR A 670 -6.60 0.73 32.23
CA THR A 670 -6.43 0.90 33.68
C THR A 670 -6.55 2.37 34.03
N VAL A 671 -7.46 2.74 34.93
CA VAL A 671 -7.67 4.14 35.32
C VAL A 671 -6.65 4.56 36.38
N HIS A 672 -5.73 5.46 35.99
CA HIS A 672 -4.74 6.06 36.89
C HIS A 672 -5.21 7.44 37.34
N ARG A 673 -5.44 7.60 38.64
CA ARG A 673 -6.01 8.83 39.22
C ARG A 673 -4.92 9.73 39.76
N LEU A 674 -4.78 10.92 39.17
CA LEU A 674 -4.02 12.02 39.75
C LEU A 674 -4.84 12.73 40.84
N PRO A 675 -4.20 13.43 41.78
CA PRO A 675 -4.91 14.25 42.74
C PRO A 675 -5.60 15.45 42.07
N TRP A 676 -6.74 15.83 42.64
CA TRP A 676 -7.54 17.02 42.28
C TRP A 676 -8.30 16.91 40.95
N ALA A 677 -7.72 17.36 39.84
CA ALA A 677 -8.36 17.41 38.53
C ALA A 677 -7.53 16.77 37.43
N PHE A 678 -8.23 16.31 36.39
CA PHE A 678 -7.69 15.74 35.18
C PHE A 678 -6.83 16.73 34.37
N VAL A 679 -6.84 18.01 34.71
CA VAL A 679 -6.04 19.03 34.02
C VAL A 679 -5.57 20.08 35.02
N SER A 680 -4.44 20.69 34.71
CA SER A 680 -3.99 21.94 35.33
C SER A 680 -3.69 22.97 34.24
N SER A 681 -3.90 24.25 34.53
CA SER A 681 -3.60 25.33 33.60
C SER A 681 -2.90 26.49 34.32
N SER A 682 -2.05 27.21 33.61
CA SER A 682 -1.31 28.37 34.12
C SER A 682 -2.27 29.52 34.45
N SER A 683 -1.98 30.26 35.52
CA SER A 683 -2.83 31.37 35.96
C SER A 683 -2.84 32.52 34.95
N LEU A 684 -3.95 33.27 34.83
CA LEU A 684 -4.05 34.41 33.89
C LEU A 684 -2.96 35.48 34.09
N LYS A 685 -2.43 35.61 35.31
CA LYS A 685 -1.32 36.52 35.64
C LYS A 685 -0.01 36.17 34.92
N GLU A 686 0.19 34.92 34.52
CA GLU A 686 1.37 34.51 33.73
C GLU A 686 1.20 34.81 32.22
N CYS A 687 -0.02 35.15 31.77
CA CYS A 687 -0.37 35.34 30.37
C CYS A 687 -0.65 36.81 29.96
N SER A 688 -0.62 37.78 30.89
CA SER A 688 -0.99 39.18 30.61
C SER A 688 0.20 40.15 30.64
N ASP A 689 0.94 40.25 29.53
CA ASP A 689 2.01 41.25 29.35
C ASP A 689 1.51 42.57 28.72
N ALA A 690 0.21 42.72 28.43
CA ALA A 690 -0.33 43.93 27.82
C ALA A 690 -1.52 44.51 28.61
N ALA A 691 -1.37 45.77 29.05
CA ALA A 691 -2.42 46.57 29.64
C ALA A 691 -3.47 46.95 28.57
N GLN A 692 -4.42 46.05 28.30
CA GLN A 692 -5.64 46.38 27.56
C GLN A 692 -6.64 47.08 28.50
N PRO A 693 -7.41 48.09 28.02
CA PRO A 693 -8.49 48.66 28.81
C PRO A 693 -9.51 47.58 29.17
N ALA A 694 -9.95 47.56 30.43
CA ALA A 694 -10.87 46.55 30.93
C ALA A 694 -12.23 46.68 30.26
N LEU A 695 -12.70 45.62 29.62
CA LEU A 695 -14.06 45.50 29.11
C LEU A 695 -15.07 45.67 30.27
N THR A 696 -16.10 46.48 30.07
CA THR A 696 -17.21 46.67 31.04
C THR A 696 -18.47 45.95 30.59
N ARG A 697 -19.45 45.79 31.49
CA ARG A 697 -20.76 45.21 31.13
C ARG A 697 -21.46 46.07 30.08
N ASN A 698 -21.37 47.39 30.20
CA ASN A 698 -21.94 48.32 29.24
C ASN A 698 -21.37 48.16 27.81
N ASP A 699 -20.06 47.89 27.69
CA ASP A 699 -19.40 47.70 26.38
C ASP A 699 -19.96 46.50 25.58
N ILE A 700 -20.58 45.54 26.27
CA ILE A 700 -21.20 44.35 25.68
C ILE A 700 -22.72 44.31 25.84
N GLY A 701 -23.34 45.43 26.25
CA GLY A 701 -24.78 45.58 26.36
C GLY A 701 -25.41 44.83 27.55
N LEU A 702 -24.63 44.53 28.59
CA LEU A 702 -25.14 43.96 29.84
C LEU A 702 -25.42 45.08 30.87
N PRO A 703 -26.50 44.97 31.65
CA PRO A 703 -26.78 45.89 32.76
C PRO A 703 -25.82 45.63 33.94
N GLU A 704 -25.40 46.72 34.60
CA GLU A 704 -24.44 46.66 35.72
C GLU A 704 -25.01 45.95 36.96
N ASP A 705 -26.29 46.17 37.29
CA ASP A 705 -26.89 45.71 38.55
C ASP A 705 -27.57 44.33 38.48
N ALA A 706 -27.64 43.70 37.29
CA ALA A 706 -28.28 42.39 37.15
C ALA A 706 -27.33 41.24 37.47
N VAL A 707 -27.89 40.12 37.94
CA VAL A 707 -27.14 38.86 37.99
C VAL A 707 -27.04 38.29 36.59
N VAL A 708 -25.83 37.98 36.14
CA VAL A 708 -25.57 37.42 34.81
C VAL A 708 -25.14 35.95 34.95
N PHE A 709 -26.06 35.04 34.66
CA PHE A 709 -25.73 33.63 34.42
C PHE A 709 -25.09 33.48 33.05
N ALA A 710 -24.02 32.70 32.95
CA ALA A 710 -23.32 32.46 31.69
C ALA A 710 -23.52 31.03 31.18
N CYS A 711 -23.65 30.88 29.86
CA CYS A 711 -23.46 29.64 29.13
C CYS A 711 -22.54 29.92 27.94
N PHE A 712 -21.24 29.70 28.13
CA PHE A 712 -20.20 29.89 27.11
C PHE A 712 -19.85 28.60 26.36
N HIS A 713 -20.78 27.65 26.36
CA HIS A 713 -20.65 26.35 25.73
C HIS A 713 -21.23 26.38 24.31
N ARG A 714 -20.73 25.50 23.43
CA ARG A 714 -21.32 25.32 22.10
C ARG A 714 -22.77 24.83 22.23
N ALA A 715 -23.63 25.23 21.28
CA ALA A 715 -25.07 25.01 21.33
C ALA A 715 -25.45 23.52 21.47
N GLU A 716 -24.70 22.60 20.87
CA GLU A 716 -24.96 21.16 20.97
C GLU A 716 -24.74 20.57 22.38
N LYS A 717 -24.10 21.30 23.29
CA LYS A 717 -24.01 20.88 24.70
C LYS A 717 -25.26 21.28 25.49
N ILE A 718 -26.09 22.18 24.95
CA ILE A 718 -27.32 22.65 25.59
C ILE A 718 -28.44 21.67 25.26
N THR A 719 -28.83 20.85 26.24
CA THR A 719 -29.94 19.93 26.11
C THR A 719 -31.28 20.60 26.44
N PRO A 720 -32.42 20.09 25.95
CA PRO A 720 -33.74 20.65 26.26
C PRO A 720 -34.00 20.70 27.77
N MET A 721 -33.66 19.61 28.47
CA MET A 721 -33.77 19.51 29.93
C MET A 721 -32.97 20.62 30.64
N ARG A 722 -31.70 20.82 30.25
CA ARG A 722 -30.83 21.79 30.91
C ARG A 722 -31.27 23.23 30.62
N PHE A 723 -31.68 23.53 29.38
CA PHE A 723 -32.22 24.84 29.05
C PHE A 723 -33.53 25.13 29.79
N HIS A 724 -34.43 24.15 29.88
CA HIS A 724 -35.66 24.29 30.65
C HIS A 724 -35.38 24.64 32.11
N CYS A 725 -34.45 23.94 32.76
CA CYS A 725 -33.96 24.27 34.10
C CYS A 725 -33.47 25.73 34.20
N TRP A 726 -32.71 26.22 33.21
CA TRP A 726 -32.26 27.61 33.19
C TRP A 726 -33.41 28.62 33.05
N LEU A 727 -34.44 28.31 32.26
CA LEU A 727 -35.64 29.13 32.19
C LEU A 727 -36.36 29.19 33.55
N GLU A 728 -36.48 28.07 34.25
CA GLU A 728 -37.06 28.04 35.60
C GLU A 728 -36.23 28.85 36.62
N ILE A 729 -34.89 28.81 36.51
CA ILE A 729 -34.00 29.65 37.33
C ILE A 729 -34.29 31.13 37.06
N LEU A 730 -34.37 31.55 35.79
CA LEU A 730 -34.63 32.95 35.42
C LEU A 730 -36.03 33.42 35.85
N GLN A 731 -37.04 32.56 35.85
CA GLN A 731 -38.36 32.90 36.38
C GLN A 731 -38.33 33.17 37.89
N GLN A 732 -37.48 32.44 38.63
CA GLN A 732 -37.40 32.54 40.09
C GLN A 732 -36.38 33.57 40.59
N VAL A 733 -35.48 34.05 39.72
CA VAL A 733 -34.54 35.14 40.03
C VAL A 733 -34.92 36.35 39.18
N PRO A 734 -35.65 37.34 39.74
CA PRO A 734 -36.02 38.56 39.04
C PRO A 734 -34.79 39.26 38.44
N ASP A 735 -34.95 39.86 37.26
CA ASP A 735 -33.95 40.66 36.55
C ASP A 735 -32.65 39.94 36.11
N ALA A 736 -32.41 38.70 36.56
CA ALA A 736 -31.23 37.94 36.15
C ALA A 736 -31.22 37.65 34.65
N LEU A 737 -30.06 37.63 34.01
CA LEU A 737 -29.91 37.36 32.58
C LEU A 737 -29.20 36.04 32.37
N LEU A 738 -29.52 35.36 31.26
CA LEU A 738 -28.69 34.28 30.74
C LEU A 738 -27.96 34.77 29.50
N TRP A 739 -26.63 34.86 29.61
CA TRP A 739 -25.74 35.24 28.53
C TRP A 739 -25.17 34.00 27.84
N ILE A 740 -25.44 33.88 26.54
CA ILE A 740 -25.05 32.76 25.70
C ILE A 740 -24.09 33.25 24.61
N ILE A 741 -22.91 32.62 24.49
CA ILE A 741 -22.02 32.85 23.35
C ILE A 741 -22.44 31.94 22.21
N ASN A 742 -22.96 32.52 21.13
CA ASN A 742 -23.38 31.81 19.92
C ASN A 742 -23.45 32.78 18.74
N ASP A 743 -22.87 32.39 17.60
CA ASP A 743 -22.80 33.19 16.38
C ASP A 743 -23.84 32.81 15.32
N GLN A 744 -24.69 31.81 15.58
CA GLN A 744 -25.71 31.33 14.65
C GLN A 744 -27.09 31.97 14.92
N PRO A 745 -27.62 32.82 14.02
CA PRO A 745 -28.90 33.49 14.21
C PRO A 745 -30.09 32.54 14.41
N LEU A 746 -30.09 31.39 13.72
CA LEU A 746 -31.16 30.40 13.83
C LEU A 746 -31.23 29.76 15.23
N VAL A 747 -30.08 29.55 15.87
CA VAL A 747 -30.02 29.03 17.25
C VAL A 747 -30.61 30.06 18.22
N GLU A 748 -30.21 31.33 18.08
CA GLU A 748 -30.76 32.43 18.88
C GLU A 748 -32.29 32.52 18.74
N GLU A 749 -32.80 32.50 17.50
CA GLU A 749 -34.24 32.55 17.24
C GLU A 749 -34.99 31.42 17.95
N ARG A 750 -34.48 30.19 17.87
CA ARG A 750 -35.09 29.00 18.47
C ARG A 750 -35.07 29.05 19.99
N LEU A 751 -33.94 29.45 20.60
CA LEU A 751 -33.85 29.60 22.05
C LEU A 751 -34.77 30.71 22.56
N ARG A 752 -34.83 31.86 21.88
CA ARG A 752 -35.78 32.94 22.20
C ARG A 752 -37.23 32.50 22.06
N LYS A 753 -37.57 31.73 21.01
CA LYS A 753 -38.92 31.17 20.84
C LYS A 753 -39.30 30.25 22.01
N LYS A 754 -38.38 29.42 22.47
CA LYS A 754 -38.60 28.52 23.63
C LYS A 754 -38.73 29.29 24.94
N ALA A 755 -37.93 30.33 25.16
CA ALA A 755 -38.07 31.22 26.31
C ALA A 755 -39.44 31.94 26.32
N ARG A 756 -39.90 32.45 25.17
CA ARG A 756 -41.24 33.05 25.03
C ARG A 756 -42.36 32.06 25.35
N ALA A 757 -42.23 30.82 24.86
CA ALA A 757 -43.20 29.76 25.15
C ALA A 757 -43.24 29.41 26.65
N ALA A 758 -42.13 29.58 27.37
CA ALA A 758 -42.07 29.46 28.83
C ALA A 758 -42.45 30.76 29.58
N GLY A 759 -42.98 31.78 28.90
CA GLY A 759 -43.40 33.04 29.53
C GLY A 759 -42.25 33.97 29.95
N LEU A 760 -41.02 33.75 29.49
CA LEU A 760 -39.90 34.65 29.72
C LEU A 760 -39.79 35.72 28.63
N GLY A 761 -39.57 36.96 29.04
CA GLY A 761 -39.27 38.06 28.12
C GLY A 761 -37.98 37.79 27.33
N PRO A 762 -37.96 38.05 26.01
CA PRO A 762 -36.79 37.74 25.18
C PRO A 762 -35.52 38.45 25.63
N GLN A 763 -35.63 39.63 26.24
CA GLN A 763 -34.51 40.41 26.79
C GLN A 763 -33.76 39.70 27.93
N ARG A 764 -34.36 38.66 28.54
CA ARG A 764 -33.71 37.84 29.59
C ARG A 764 -32.61 36.92 29.03
N LEU A 765 -32.59 36.71 27.71
CA LEU A 765 -31.53 36.01 27.00
C LEU A 765 -30.67 37.01 26.22
N VAL A 766 -29.39 37.07 26.55
CA VAL A 766 -28.39 37.91 25.88
C VAL A 766 -27.49 37.00 25.04
N PHE A 767 -27.21 37.41 23.81
CA PHE A 767 -26.36 36.67 22.89
C PHE A 767 -25.18 37.53 22.48
N SER A 768 -24.00 36.91 22.40
CA SER A 768 -22.81 37.52 21.79
C SER A 768 -22.14 36.55 20.83
N PRO A 769 -21.43 37.05 19.80
CA PRO A 769 -20.68 36.18 18.90
C PRO A 769 -19.52 35.50 19.63
N LYS A 770 -18.89 34.55 18.94
CA LYS A 770 -17.65 33.94 19.41
C LYS A 770 -16.59 35.01 19.68
N LEU A 771 -15.98 34.94 20.85
CA LEU A 771 -14.95 35.90 21.29
C LEU A 771 -13.55 35.32 21.08
N GLU A 772 -12.60 36.18 20.70
CA GLU A 772 -11.17 35.83 20.69
C GLU A 772 -10.67 35.55 22.11
N SER A 773 -9.61 34.76 22.26
CA SER A 773 -9.15 34.25 23.57
C SER A 773 -8.96 35.33 24.63
N ALA A 774 -8.30 36.45 24.28
CA ALA A 774 -8.07 37.56 25.21
C ALA A 774 -9.37 38.23 25.68
N LEU A 775 -10.30 38.50 24.75
CA LEU A 775 -11.61 39.07 25.05
C LEU A 775 -12.50 38.07 25.80
N PHE A 776 -12.40 36.78 25.50
CA PHE A 776 -13.16 35.74 26.18
C PHE A 776 -12.82 35.67 27.67
N SER A 777 -11.54 35.80 28.04
CA SER A 777 -11.14 35.87 29.45
C SER A 777 -11.72 37.09 30.16
N GLN A 778 -11.74 38.26 29.51
CA GLN A 778 -12.34 39.47 30.08
C GLN A 778 -13.86 39.32 30.21
N ALA A 779 -14.52 38.76 29.20
CA ALA A 779 -15.95 38.45 29.22
C ALA A 779 -16.33 37.53 30.39
N CYS A 780 -15.50 36.54 30.72
CA CYS A 780 -15.74 35.69 31.89
C CYS A 780 -15.82 36.47 33.19
N SER A 781 -15.04 37.54 33.36
CA SER A 781 -15.07 38.37 34.57
C SER A 781 -16.36 39.19 34.73
N LEU A 782 -17.13 39.36 33.64
CA LEU A 782 -18.36 40.15 33.61
C LEU A 782 -19.61 39.34 33.98
N ALA A 783 -19.55 38.00 33.89
CA ALA A 783 -20.62 37.11 34.33
C ALA A 783 -20.47 36.73 35.81
N ASP A 784 -21.55 36.30 36.46
CA ASP A 784 -21.55 36.01 37.90
C ASP A 784 -21.52 34.52 38.24
N LEU A 785 -22.12 33.67 37.40
CA LEU A 785 -22.09 32.22 37.59
C LEU A 785 -22.13 31.51 36.23
N LEU A 786 -21.16 30.64 35.96
CA LEU A 786 -21.16 29.77 34.80
C LEU A 786 -22.05 28.56 35.07
N LEU A 787 -23.08 28.41 34.26
CA LEU A 787 -24.00 27.28 34.30
C LEU A 787 -23.48 26.15 33.39
N ASP A 788 -23.11 25.04 34.00
CA ASP A 788 -22.58 23.88 33.28
C ASP A 788 -23.65 23.13 32.50
N THR A 789 -23.21 22.39 31.49
CA THR A 789 -24.05 21.56 30.63
C THR A 789 -23.97 20.08 30.99
N SER A 790 -24.97 19.31 30.56
CA SER A 790 -25.06 17.86 30.78
C SER A 790 -25.91 17.26 29.65
N PRO A 791 -25.53 16.09 29.09
CA PRO A 791 -24.53 15.13 29.55
C PRO A 791 -23.09 15.43 29.14
N TYR A 792 -22.83 16.51 28.40
CA TYR A 792 -21.47 16.93 28.08
C TYR A 792 -21.14 18.21 28.85
N SER A 793 -20.32 18.10 29.89
CA SER A 793 -19.91 19.21 30.74
C SER A 793 -18.77 20.05 30.17
N SER A 794 -18.46 21.13 30.86
CA SER A 794 -17.40 22.08 30.55
C SER A 794 -16.00 21.52 30.78
N GLY A 795 -15.07 21.93 29.91
CA GLY A 795 -13.65 21.56 29.97
C GLY A 795 -12.80 22.83 29.87
N ALA A 796 -12.12 23.04 28.74
CA ALA A 796 -11.28 24.23 28.51
C ALA A 796 -11.99 25.57 28.81
N THR A 797 -13.24 25.72 28.39
CA THR A 797 -14.07 26.91 28.69
C THR A 797 -14.16 27.19 30.20
N ALA A 798 -14.40 26.16 31.01
CA ALA A 798 -14.52 26.31 32.45
C ALA A 798 -13.17 26.59 33.11
N VAL A 799 -12.08 26.01 32.63
CA VAL A 799 -10.73 26.32 33.12
C VAL A 799 -10.43 27.81 32.95
N THR A 800 -10.69 28.38 31.77
CA THR A 800 -10.53 29.82 31.52
C THR A 800 -11.47 30.66 32.37
N ALA A 801 -12.74 30.26 32.50
CA ALA A 801 -13.72 30.95 33.32
C ALA A 801 -13.31 31.00 34.80
N LEU A 802 -12.93 29.86 35.37
CA LEU A 802 -12.44 29.76 36.76
C LEU A 802 -11.18 30.60 36.96
N ALA A 803 -10.27 30.61 35.98
CA ALA A 803 -9.06 31.44 36.04
C ALA A 803 -9.37 32.94 36.04
N ALA A 804 -10.46 33.35 35.37
CA ALA A 804 -10.99 34.72 35.36
C ALA A 804 -11.89 35.04 36.57
N GLY A 805 -12.04 34.12 37.53
CA GLY A 805 -12.85 34.32 38.73
C GLY A 805 -14.35 34.05 38.57
N LEU A 806 -14.78 33.42 37.47
CA LEU A 806 -16.17 33.05 37.25
C LEU A 806 -16.45 31.67 37.87
N PRO A 807 -17.23 31.56 38.97
CA PRO A 807 -17.56 30.27 39.57
C PRO A 807 -18.38 29.40 38.63
N LEU A 808 -18.13 28.09 38.67
CA LEU A 808 -18.81 27.06 37.88
C LEU A 808 -19.79 26.30 38.78
N LEU A 809 -21.05 26.20 38.37
CA LEU A 809 -22.02 25.28 38.97
C LEU A 809 -22.15 24.03 38.11
N SER A 810 -21.91 22.84 38.66
CA SER A 810 -21.91 21.59 37.91
C SER A 810 -22.81 20.52 38.55
N CYS A 811 -23.31 19.60 37.73
CA CYS A 811 -24.13 18.46 38.14
C CYS A 811 -23.61 17.20 37.41
N PRO A 812 -22.68 16.44 38.01
CA PRO A 812 -22.07 15.30 37.36
C PRO A 812 -23.09 14.22 36.98
N GLY A 813 -22.94 13.65 35.79
CA GLY A 813 -23.66 12.45 35.36
C GLY A 813 -22.84 11.17 35.58
N GLU A 814 -23.13 10.12 34.81
CA GLU A 814 -22.46 8.81 34.95
C GLU A 814 -21.18 8.66 34.12
N ASN A 815 -21.08 9.36 32.98
CA ASN A 815 -19.96 9.20 32.04
C ASN A 815 -18.89 10.28 32.20
N PHE A 816 -17.68 10.04 31.67
CA PHE A 816 -16.56 10.99 31.73
C PHE A 816 -16.96 12.41 31.31
N ALA A 817 -17.56 12.56 30.14
CA ALA A 817 -17.90 13.86 29.57
C ALA A 817 -18.85 14.66 30.46
N SER A 818 -19.72 13.99 31.21
CA SER A 818 -20.67 14.61 32.13
C SER A 818 -20.08 15.01 33.48
N ARG A 819 -18.81 14.70 33.76
CA ARG A 819 -18.19 14.84 35.09
C ARG A 819 -16.99 15.79 35.15
N MET A 820 -16.53 16.29 34.00
CA MET A 820 -15.39 17.23 33.94
C MET A 820 -15.63 18.49 34.79
N GLY A 821 -16.84 19.07 34.74
CA GLY A 821 -17.17 20.25 35.54
C GLY A 821 -17.05 20.01 37.05
N ALA A 822 -17.48 18.84 37.54
CA ALA A 822 -17.36 18.49 38.97
C ALA A 822 -15.88 18.37 39.41
N SER A 823 -15.04 17.77 38.56
CA SER A 823 -13.59 17.70 38.78
C SER A 823 -12.96 19.09 38.88
N LEU A 824 -13.35 20.01 37.99
CA LEU A 824 -12.86 21.40 38.02
C LEU A 824 -13.33 22.17 39.27
N CYS A 825 -14.58 22.00 39.70
CA CYS A 825 -15.07 22.58 40.96
C CYS A 825 -14.27 22.07 42.16
N ALA A 826 -13.98 20.77 42.20
CA ALA A 826 -13.22 20.18 43.28
C ALA A 826 -11.77 20.69 43.34
N ALA A 827 -11.11 20.84 42.19
CA ALA A 827 -9.75 21.37 42.12
C ALA A 827 -9.63 22.87 42.42
N THR A 828 -10.76 23.58 42.53
CA THR A 828 -10.81 24.95 43.05
C THR A 828 -11.28 25.02 44.50
N GLY A 829 -11.51 23.87 45.16
CA GLY A 829 -12.02 23.82 46.54
C GLY A 829 -13.49 24.21 46.69
N LEU A 830 -14.21 24.40 45.59
CA LEU A 830 -15.61 24.82 45.56
C LEU A 830 -16.56 23.60 45.44
N ASN A 831 -16.36 22.60 46.30
CA ASN A 831 -17.18 21.38 46.33
C ASN A 831 -18.68 21.67 46.51
N GLU A 832 -19.03 22.80 47.15
CA GLU A 832 -20.39 23.28 47.34
C GLU A 832 -21.14 23.66 46.04
N LEU A 833 -20.41 23.75 44.93
CA LEU A 833 -20.94 23.98 43.58
C LEU A 833 -21.07 22.68 42.76
N ILE A 834 -20.86 21.52 43.40
CA ILE A 834 -21.10 20.20 42.82
C ILE A 834 -22.46 19.70 43.33
N CYS A 835 -23.45 19.63 42.43
CA CYS A 835 -24.81 19.23 42.77
C CYS A 835 -25.07 17.77 42.40
N SER A 836 -25.70 16.99 43.28
CA SER A 836 -25.95 15.57 43.06
C SER A 836 -27.14 15.26 42.14
N THR A 837 -28.07 16.20 41.97
CA THR A 837 -29.25 16.03 41.11
C THR A 837 -29.58 17.30 40.31
N PRO A 838 -30.34 17.19 39.20
CA PRO A 838 -30.82 18.36 38.45
C PRO A 838 -31.62 19.35 39.31
N GLU A 839 -32.41 18.87 40.27
CA GLU A 839 -33.19 19.70 41.19
C GLU A 839 -32.26 20.46 42.15
N ALA A 840 -31.25 19.78 42.70
CA ALA A 840 -30.26 20.42 43.56
C ALA A 840 -29.46 21.49 42.81
N TYR A 841 -29.12 21.23 41.55
CA TYR A 841 -28.50 22.20 40.64
C TYR A 841 -29.37 23.45 40.47
N GLN A 842 -30.65 23.25 40.16
CA GLN A 842 -31.60 24.35 39.99
C GLN A 842 -31.74 25.19 41.25
N GLN A 843 -31.95 24.55 42.39
CA GLN A 843 -32.13 25.23 43.67
C GLN A 843 -30.87 26.00 44.08
N LYS A 844 -29.68 25.42 43.85
CA LYS A 844 -28.40 26.09 44.11
C LYS A 844 -28.24 27.33 43.22
N ALA A 845 -28.56 27.25 41.93
CA ALA A 845 -28.50 28.39 41.02
C ALA A 845 -29.46 29.52 41.44
N ILE A 846 -30.70 29.18 41.84
CA ILE A 846 -31.68 30.15 42.34
C ILE A 846 -31.19 30.83 43.62
N ALA A 847 -30.68 30.03 44.57
CA ALA A 847 -30.16 30.54 45.83
C ALA A 847 -29.00 31.52 45.61
N LEU A 848 -28.04 31.15 44.76
CA LEU A 848 -26.90 32.02 44.41
C LEU A 848 -27.35 33.28 43.67
N GLY A 849 -28.29 33.16 42.73
CA GLY A 849 -28.84 34.30 41.99
C GLY A 849 -29.59 35.31 42.86
N ARG A 850 -30.12 34.88 44.01
CA ARG A 850 -30.75 35.77 45.00
C ARG A 850 -29.76 36.33 46.02
N GLN A 851 -28.49 35.91 45.99
CA GLN A 851 -27.46 36.27 46.97
C GLN A 851 -26.19 36.81 46.30
N PRO A 852 -26.20 38.07 45.79
CA PRO A 852 -25.03 38.67 45.14
C PRO A 852 -23.76 38.71 46.02
N ALA A 853 -23.92 38.78 47.35
CA ALA A 853 -22.81 38.72 48.29
C ALA A 853 -22.07 37.37 48.25
N GLU A 854 -22.81 36.28 48.05
CA GLU A 854 -22.25 34.94 47.98
C GLU A 854 -21.52 34.70 46.65
N LEU A 855 -22.08 35.16 45.54
CA LEU A 855 -21.39 35.17 44.24
C LEU A 855 -20.07 35.95 44.30
N ARG A 856 -20.05 37.11 44.98
CA ARG A 856 -18.80 37.87 45.23
C ARG A 856 -17.82 37.14 46.16
N ARG A 857 -18.30 36.33 47.11
CA ARG A 857 -17.42 35.48 47.95
C ARG A 857 -16.74 34.41 47.10
N LEU A 858 -17.49 33.72 46.25
CA LEU A 858 -16.99 32.69 45.35
C LEU A 858 -15.96 33.25 44.35
N ARG A 859 -16.26 34.40 43.72
CA ARG A 859 -15.32 35.09 42.84
C ARG A 859 -14.01 35.47 43.54
N ARG A 860 -14.10 36.06 44.74
CA ARG A 860 -12.90 36.39 45.54
C ARG A 860 -12.09 35.16 45.92
N HIS A 861 -12.73 34.05 46.28
CA HIS A 861 -12.02 32.79 46.53
C HIS A 861 -11.16 32.37 45.32
N LEU A 862 -11.71 32.41 44.11
CA LEU A 862 -10.99 32.06 42.89
C LEU A 862 -9.81 33.01 42.59
N LEU A 863 -10.02 34.32 42.75
CA LEU A 863 -9.01 35.34 42.42
C LEU A 863 -7.93 35.48 43.50
N ASP A 864 -8.31 35.49 44.77
CA ASP A 864 -7.40 35.73 45.90
C ASP A 864 -6.57 34.48 46.23
N GLN A 865 -7.14 33.28 46.05
CA GLN A 865 -6.45 32.01 46.33
C GLN A 865 -5.83 31.38 45.09
N GLN A 866 -5.84 32.04 43.93
CA GLN A 866 -5.49 31.44 42.64
C GLN A 866 -4.18 30.62 42.67
N HIS A 867 -3.12 31.14 43.31
CA HIS A 867 -1.82 30.46 43.43
C HIS A 867 -1.81 29.23 44.36
N ASN A 868 -2.78 29.14 45.27
CA ASN A 868 -2.93 28.03 46.22
C ASN A 868 -3.91 26.96 45.71
N LEU A 869 -4.73 27.28 44.70
CA LEU A 869 -5.71 26.35 44.17
C LEU A 869 -5.01 25.26 43.32
N PRO A 870 -5.29 23.97 43.58
CA PRO A 870 -4.74 22.87 42.80
C PRO A 870 -4.84 23.01 41.28
N LEU A 871 -5.99 23.51 40.78
CA LEU A 871 -6.22 23.67 39.34
C LEU A 871 -5.14 24.54 38.66
N PHE A 872 -4.63 25.57 39.36
CA PHE A 872 -3.67 26.54 38.83
C PHE A 872 -2.23 26.30 39.31
N ASN A 873 -1.99 25.25 40.09
CA ASN A 873 -0.65 24.85 40.52
C ASN A 873 -0.07 23.77 39.59
N THR A 874 0.29 24.18 38.37
CA THR A 874 0.81 23.27 37.34
C THR A 874 2.07 22.54 37.77
N ALA A 875 2.94 23.17 38.56
CA ALA A 875 4.16 22.52 39.03
C ALA A 875 3.86 21.33 39.96
N ALA A 876 2.95 21.50 40.93
CA ALA A 876 2.54 20.41 41.81
C ALA A 876 1.84 19.28 41.03
N TRP A 877 0.95 19.64 40.10
CA TRP A 877 0.27 18.68 39.24
C TRP A 877 1.26 17.86 38.41
N VAL A 878 2.25 18.50 37.79
CA VAL A 878 3.30 17.81 37.02
C VAL A 878 4.15 16.90 37.92
N GLY A 879 4.47 17.32 39.15
CA GLY A 879 5.15 16.44 40.10
C GLY A 879 4.37 15.16 40.41
N HIS A 880 3.04 15.23 40.48
CA HIS A 880 2.19 14.04 40.64
C HIS A 880 2.14 13.17 39.37
N LEU A 881 2.07 13.79 38.19
CA LEU A 881 2.20 13.06 36.92
C LEU A 881 3.53 12.32 36.86
N GLU A 882 4.65 12.99 37.14
CA GLU A 882 5.99 12.41 37.18
C GLU A 882 6.09 11.23 38.14
N GLY A 883 5.58 11.38 39.36
CA GLY A 883 5.55 10.30 40.34
C GLY A 883 4.73 9.09 39.88
N LEU A 884 3.59 9.33 39.22
CA LEU A 884 2.80 8.25 38.59
C LEU A 884 3.60 7.55 37.49
N LEU A 885 4.26 8.30 36.61
CA LEU A 885 5.02 7.72 35.50
C LEU A 885 6.19 6.88 35.98
N GLU A 886 6.93 7.34 36.99
CA GLU A 886 7.99 6.54 37.63
C GLU A 886 7.44 5.26 38.25
N GLN A 887 6.30 5.32 38.93
CA GLN A 887 5.65 4.14 39.53
C GLN A 887 5.16 3.11 38.50
N LEU A 888 4.80 3.53 37.28
CA LEU A 888 4.32 2.61 36.25
C LEU A 888 5.45 1.98 35.43
N VAL A 889 6.63 2.59 35.41
CA VAL A 889 7.80 2.08 34.67
C VAL A 889 8.66 1.16 35.53
N HIS A 890 8.70 1.40 36.85
CA HIS A 890 9.39 0.55 37.84
C HIS A 890 8.48 -0.56 38.36
#